data_AF-A0A1F9ZVU1-F1
#
_entry.id   AF-A0A1F9ZVU1-F1
#
_cell.length_a   1.000
_cell.length_b   1.000
_cell.length_c   1.000
_cell.angle_alpha   90.00
_cell.angle_beta   90.00
_cell.angle_gamma   90.00
#
_symmetry.space_group_name_H-M   'P 1'
#
loop_
_entity.id
_entity.type
_entity.pdbx_description
1 polymer ?
#
loop_
_entity_poly.entity_id
_entity_poly.type
_entity_poly.pdbx_seq_one_letter_code
_entity_poly.pdbx_strand_id
1 'polypeptide(L)'
;MGAVHLGKIHLRWCDKCSVPVLEQESCSICSGSTRQVRITPPGDARPAFESDLVRIRALIDKQFGEGSGELAIPERVIVLLNKAPDIDRMDEVIVGGEVIGASRFSITTGDRFLCRPSGAAAIASHASRGWVIIDEVAAQAIRTKSASTLAVGVLSCDPDINVGDELLVLERDRTPVSVGVAKMSSCKMTEHKRGTAVKTRWIVQRSTLKIQPKEASWQDVVNANADVLSKRVTQAKEFITKVVRDNTLPIAVSYSGGKDSLATLLLVMEAGIRPKMIFVDTGLEFAETRKNVSDTAKRYALELIIESAGDSFWRNLDHFGPPAKDYRWCCKTCKLGPATQLITKNFPVGVLSFIGQRAYESQQRAEKSKVWRNPWTPNQLAASPIQKWTALHVWIYLFSKGAAYNPLYERGIERIGCFMCPATDMAELRISREISDEYARWQKYLEDYACAKGKSVPWIEKELWRWKRIPNSVVDELTPGDRELISASSPVPEAGPLELKSTSGYNPCVEGLSMEGIFSRPLPMERVANLLNIIGEVTTSPDGNIAEVSSITVFREGPVMIKARDEQELKKKAAGLREAVLRAVDCAGCGICVGRCEANALQLDGQVRIDVAKCTHCGACLGPCPAVRFKENDLDI
;
A
#
# COMPACT_ATOMS: atom_id res chain seq x y z
N MET A 1 6.57 -9.04 -1.55
CA MET A 1 5.10 -8.97 -1.44
C MET A 1 4.69 -9.52 -0.08
N GLY A 2 3.72 -8.91 0.60
CA GLY A 2 3.12 -9.51 1.80
C GLY A 2 2.36 -10.79 1.42
N ALA A 3 2.12 -11.68 2.38
CA ALA A 3 1.33 -12.88 2.13
C ALA A 3 -0.07 -12.51 1.60
N VAL A 4 -0.52 -13.21 0.56
CA VAL A 4 -1.84 -13.00 -0.05
C VAL A 4 -2.90 -13.46 0.96
N HIS A 5 -3.70 -12.52 1.45
CA HIS A 5 -4.81 -12.85 2.35
C HIS A 5 -5.96 -13.48 1.57
N LEU A 6 -6.28 -14.74 1.88
CA LEU A 6 -7.42 -15.46 1.30
C LEU A 6 -8.72 -15.06 2.01
N GLY A 7 -9.25 -13.89 1.67
CA GLY A 7 -10.58 -13.46 2.10
C GLY A 7 -11.69 -14.26 1.41
N LYS A 8 -12.89 -14.32 2.03
CA LYS A 8 -14.06 -14.91 1.37
C LYS A 8 -14.48 -14.00 0.22
N ILE A 9 -14.54 -14.54 -1.00
CA ILE A 9 -15.05 -13.81 -2.16
C ILE A 9 -16.58 -13.78 -2.08
N HIS A 10 -17.12 -12.63 -1.67
CA HIS A 10 -18.56 -12.40 -1.55
C HIS A 10 -19.25 -12.04 -2.87
N LEU A 11 -18.48 -11.68 -3.90
CA LEU A 11 -18.98 -11.16 -5.16
C LEU A 11 -19.61 -12.25 -6.04
N ARG A 12 -20.89 -12.06 -6.37
CA ARG A 12 -21.64 -12.82 -7.36
C ARG A 12 -22.21 -11.85 -8.40
N TRP A 13 -22.72 -12.38 -9.50
CA TRP A 13 -23.30 -11.60 -10.59
C TRP A 13 -24.66 -12.14 -10.99
N CYS A 14 -25.62 -11.26 -11.20
CA CYS A 14 -26.90 -11.60 -11.82
C CYS A 14 -26.84 -11.28 -13.31
N ASP A 15 -26.78 -12.30 -14.17
CA ASP A 15 -26.71 -12.09 -15.63
C ASP A 15 -28.01 -11.49 -16.20
N LYS A 16 -29.17 -11.76 -15.58
CA LYS A 16 -30.46 -11.22 -16.02
C LYS A 16 -30.54 -9.70 -15.84
N CYS A 17 -30.14 -9.21 -14.67
CA CYS A 17 -30.16 -7.78 -14.30
C CYS A 17 -28.85 -7.05 -14.60
N SER A 18 -27.77 -7.76 -14.94
CA SER A 18 -26.43 -7.20 -15.17
C SER A 18 -25.87 -6.38 -13.98
N VAL A 19 -26.11 -6.86 -12.76
CA VAL A 19 -25.65 -6.22 -11.53
C VAL A 19 -24.88 -7.19 -10.63
N PRO A 20 -23.91 -6.69 -9.85
CA PRO A 20 -23.28 -7.47 -8.80
C PRO A 20 -24.27 -7.74 -7.66
N VAL A 21 -24.21 -8.95 -7.12
CA VAL A 21 -24.98 -9.40 -5.96
C VAL A 21 -23.99 -9.97 -4.93
N LEU A 22 -24.07 -9.51 -3.69
CA LEU A 22 -23.21 -9.96 -2.61
C LEU A 22 -23.88 -11.12 -1.90
N GLU A 23 -23.16 -12.22 -1.66
CA GLU A 23 -23.56 -13.36 -0.81
C GLU A 23 -24.77 -14.20 -1.24
N GLN A 24 -25.73 -13.65 -1.98
CA GLN A 24 -26.97 -14.32 -2.32
C GLN A 24 -26.86 -15.11 -3.61
N GLU A 25 -27.36 -16.34 -3.58
CA GLU A 25 -27.46 -17.21 -4.76
C GLU A 25 -28.59 -16.83 -5.71
N SER A 26 -29.51 -15.97 -5.26
CA SER A 26 -30.59 -15.40 -6.04
C SER A 26 -30.59 -13.87 -5.98
N CYS A 27 -30.96 -13.22 -7.08
CA CYS A 27 -31.05 -11.76 -7.15
C CYS A 27 -32.39 -11.26 -6.57
N SER A 28 -32.36 -10.29 -5.66
CA SER A 28 -33.57 -9.73 -5.05
C SER A 28 -34.49 -8.97 -6.01
N ILE A 29 -34.02 -8.60 -7.22
CA ILE A 29 -34.86 -7.94 -8.25
C ILE A 29 -35.64 -8.96 -9.06
N CYS A 30 -34.94 -9.95 -9.64
CA CYS A 30 -35.54 -10.82 -10.65
C CYS A 30 -35.72 -12.28 -10.20
N SER A 31 -35.34 -12.60 -8.96
CA SER A 31 -35.33 -13.95 -8.36
C SER A 31 -34.51 -14.99 -9.13
N GLY A 32 -33.74 -14.56 -10.13
CA GLY A 32 -32.89 -15.43 -10.94
C GLY A 32 -31.62 -15.82 -10.18
N SER A 33 -31.02 -16.95 -10.57
CA SER A 33 -29.76 -17.40 -9.98
C SER A 33 -28.62 -16.41 -10.28
N THR A 34 -27.67 -16.35 -9.35
CA THR A 34 -26.44 -15.58 -9.49
C THR A 34 -25.26 -16.53 -9.57
N ARG A 35 -24.23 -16.16 -10.34
CA ARG A 35 -22.97 -16.94 -10.42
C ARG A 35 -21.86 -16.24 -9.67
N GLN A 36 -20.93 -17.02 -9.10
CA GLN A 36 -19.76 -16.45 -8.42
C GLN A 36 -18.80 -15.82 -9.42
N VAL A 37 -18.35 -14.59 -9.13
CA VAL A 37 -17.36 -13.90 -9.96
C VAL A 37 -15.96 -14.35 -9.54
N ARG A 38 -15.16 -14.81 -10.50
CA ARG A 38 -13.79 -15.28 -10.27
C ARG A 38 -12.81 -14.11 -10.27
N ILE A 39 -12.47 -13.63 -9.08
CA ILE A 39 -11.54 -12.50 -8.87
C ILE A 39 -10.38 -12.90 -7.98
N THR A 40 -9.29 -12.16 -8.08
CA THR A 40 -8.10 -12.38 -7.26
C THR A 40 -8.38 -11.97 -5.81
N PRO A 41 -8.02 -12.81 -4.80
CA PRO A 41 -8.11 -12.45 -3.39
C PRO A 41 -7.33 -11.16 -3.05
N PRO A 42 -7.81 -10.37 -2.06
CA PRO A 42 -8.82 -10.72 -1.06
C PRO A 42 -10.28 -10.55 -1.53
N GLY A 43 -10.51 -10.11 -2.77
CA GLY A 43 -11.86 -9.91 -3.32
C GLY A 43 -12.54 -8.64 -2.78
N ASP A 44 -11.75 -7.58 -2.53
CA ASP A 44 -12.21 -6.31 -1.97
C ASP A 44 -12.68 -5.33 -3.06
N ALA A 45 -13.51 -5.83 -3.99
CA ALA A 45 -13.97 -5.07 -5.13
C ALA A 45 -14.69 -3.76 -4.74
N ARG A 46 -14.61 -2.75 -5.60
CA ARG A 46 -15.26 -1.44 -5.46
C ARG A 46 -15.88 -0.98 -6.79
N PRO A 47 -16.80 -0.01 -6.77
CA PRO A 47 -17.21 0.74 -7.96
C PRO A 47 -15.99 1.28 -8.72
N ALA A 48 -16.01 1.21 -10.05
CA ALA A 48 -15.20 2.10 -10.88
C ALA A 48 -15.91 3.46 -10.94
N PHE A 49 -15.19 4.54 -10.61
CA PHE A 49 -15.71 5.89 -10.75
C PHE A 49 -15.36 6.47 -12.12
N GLU A 50 -15.92 7.63 -12.46
CA GLU A 50 -15.75 8.24 -13.78
C GLU A 50 -14.29 8.39 -14.21
N SER A 51 -13.42 8.89 -13.32
CA SER A 51 -11.98 9.00 -13.61
C SER A 51 -11.31 7.64 -13.84
N ASP A 52 -11.75 6.58 -13.17
CA ASP A 52 -11.25 5.23 -13.44
C ASP A 52 -11.68 4.77 -14.84
N LEU A 53 -12.95 4.97 -15.20
CA LEU A 53 -13.51 4.57 -16.50
C LEU A 53 -12.81 5.28 -17.65
N VAL A 54 -12.69 6.61 -17.58
CA VAL A 54 -11.99 7.43 -18.58
C VAL A 54 -10.55 6.96 -18.75
N ARG A 55 -9.82 6.78 -17.64
CA ARG A 55 -8.42 6.35 -17.66
C ARG A 55 -8.26 4.96 -18.27
N ILE A 56 -9.11 4.01 -17.89
CA ILE A 56 -9.00 2.63 -18.36
C ILE A 56 -9.40 2.52 -19.84
N ARG A 57 -10.46 3.20 -20.29
CA ARG A 57 -10.84 3.24 -21.71
C ARG A 57 -9.71 3.82 -22.56
N ALA A 58 -9.18 4.97 -22.17
CA ALA A 58 -8.06 5.61 -22.87
C ALA A 58 -6.81 4.71 -22.91
N LEU A 59 -6.55 3.94 -21.85
CA LEU A 59 -5.45 2.97 -21.81
C LEU A 59 -5.66 1.82 -22.79
N ILE A 60 -6.89 1.29 -22.88
CA ILE A 60 -7.24 0.23 -23.84
C ILE A 60 -7.13 0.77 -25.28
N ASP A 61 -7.65 1.97 -25.54
CA ASP A 61 -7.56 2.63 -26.86
C ASP A 61 -6.11 2.86 -27.28
N LYS A 62 -5.26 3.30 -26.35
CA LYS A 62 -3.84 3.50 -26.61
C LYS A 62 -3.15 2.21 -27.07
N GLN A 63 -3.53 1.05 -26.51
CA GLN A 63 -2.89 -0.23 -26.80
C GLN A 63 -3.49 -0.97 -27.99
N PHE A 64 -4.82 -0.93 -28.15
CA PHE A 64 -5.53 -1.77 -29.12
C PHE A 64 -6.21 -0.96 -30.24
N GLY A 65 -6.13 0.37 -30.18
CA GLY A 65 -6.71 1.29 -31.15
C GLY A 65 -7.98 1.97 -30.62
N GLU A 66 -8.23 3.18 -31.09
CA GLU A 66 -9.41 4.00 -30.77
C GLU A 66 -10.71 3.22 -30.94
N GLY A 67 -11.64 3.37 -29.99
CA GLY A 67 -12.92 2.66 -29.94
C GLY A 67 -12.85 1.32 -29.20
N SER A 68 -11.66 0.75 -28.99
CA SER A 68 -11.50 -0.50 -28.23
C SER A 68 -11.89 -0.35 -26.76
N GLY A 69 -11.64 0.81 -26.16
CA GLY A 69 -11.99 1.12 -24.78
C GLY A 69 -13.49 1.09 -24.54
N GLU A 70 -14.26 1.74 -25.41
CA GLU A 70 -15.73 1.76 -25.34
C GLU A 70 -16.34 0.38 -25.59
N LEU A 71 -15.77 -0.41 -26.51
CA LEU A 71 -16.21 -1.79 -26.74
C LEU A 71 -15.93 -2.70 -25.55
N ALA A 72 -14.77 -2.55 -24.90
CA ALA A 72 -14.42 -3.30 -23.70
C ALA A 72 -15.28 -2.87 -22.49
N ILE A 73 -15.57 -1.58 -22.38
CA ILE A 73 -16.30 -0.96 -21.27
C ILE A 73 -17.37 -0.02 -21.83
N PRO A 74 -18.54 -0.55 -22.21
CA PRO A 74 -19.63 0.28 -22.76
C PRO A 74 -20.11 1.35 -21.78
N GLU A 75 -20.85 2.35 -22.27
CA GLU A 75 -21.53 3.31 -21.39
C GLU A 75 -22.67 2.66 -20.61
N ARG A 76 -23.04 3.27 -19.47
CA ARG A 76 -24.22 2.90 -18.66
C ARG A 76 -24.25 1.47 -18.13
N VAL A 77 -23.09 0.81 -18.05
CA VAL A 77 -22.95 -0.53 -17.45
C VAL A 77 -22.28 -0.45 -16.09
N ILE A 78 -22.54 -1.45 -15.23
CA ILE A 78 -21.85 -1.56 -13.95
C ILE A 78 -20.45 -2.13 -14.15
N VAL A 79 -19.46 -1.37 -13.70
CA VAL A 79 -18.04 -1.75 -13.72
C VAL A 79 -17.52 -1.78 -12.29
N LEU A 80 -16.82 -2.86 -11.95
CA LEU A 80 -16.13 -2.98 -10.67
C LEU A 80 -14.62 -3.08 -10.88
N LEU A 81 -13.88 -2.52 -9.94
CA LEU A 81 -12.43 -2.71 -9.83
C LEU A 81 -12.13 -3.58 -8.62
N ASN A 82 -11.34 -4.63 -8.82
CA ASN A 82 -10.83 -5.46 -7.75
C ASN A 82 -9.31 -5.32 -7.64
N LYS A 83 -8.84 -4.86 -6.49
CA LYS A 83 -7.41 -4.72 -6.22
C LYS A 83 -6.74 -6.09 -6.18
N ALA A 84 -5.76 -6.29 -7.06
CA ALA A 84 -4.93 -7.49 -7.11
C ALA A 84 -3.53 -7.20 -6.52
N PRO A 85 -2.87 -8.20 -5.90
CA PRO A 85 -1.50 -8.03 -5.41
C PRO A 85 -0.51 -7.77 -6.55
N ASP A 86 0.21 -6.65 -6.49
CA ASP A 86 1.35 -6.32 -7.36
C ASP A 86 2.36 -5.45 -6.57
N ILE A 87 3.44 -5.01 -7.20
CA ILE A 87 4.46 -4.12 -6.61
C ILE A 87 3.88 -2.72 -6.37
N ASP A 88 2.98 -2.28 -7.25
CA ASP A 88 2.23 -1.02 -7.16
C ASP A 88 0.74 -1.26 -7.51
N ARG A 89 0.02 -0.26 -8.03
CA ARG A 89 -1.42 -0.40 -8.31
C ARG A 89 -1.69 -1.40 -9.42
N MET A 90 -2.51 -2.41 -9.11
CA MET A 90 -3.09 -3.33 -10.09
C MET A 90 -4.56 -3.58 -9.78
N ASP A 91 -5.43 -3.20 -10.72
CA ASP A 91 -6.88 -3.35 -10.59
C ASP A 91 -7.42 -4.28 -11.69
N GLU A 92 -8.00 -5.41 -11.30
CA GLU A 92 -8.83 -6.23 -12.19
C GLU A 92 -10.11 -5.47 -12.54
N VAL A 93 -10.40 -5.36 -13.84
CA VAL A 93 -11.59 -4.67 -14.36
C VAL A 93 -12.67 -5.70 -14.64
N ILE A 94 -13.80 -5.56 -13.97
CA ILE A 94 -14.92 -6.52 -14.03
C ILE A 94 -16.09 -5.86 -14.74
N VAL A 95 -16.53 -6.47 -15.83
CA VAL A 95 -17.69 -6.03 -16.63
C VAL A 95 -18.57 -7.25 -16.89
N GLY A 96 -19.89 -7.12 -16.70
CA GLY A 96 -20.82 -8.24 -16.90
C GLY A 96 -20.47 -9.49 -16.08
N GLY A 97 -19.89 -9.30 -14.89
CA GLY A 97 -19.51 -10.39 -13.99
C GLY A 97 -18.28 -11.21 -14.44
N GLU A 98 -17.47 -10.69 -15.35
CA GLU A 98 -16.25 -11.34 -15.84
C GLU A 98 -15.06 -10.35 -15.79
N VAL A 99 -13.87 -10.85 -15.51
CA VAL A 99 -12.65 -10.02 -15.53
C VAL A 99 -12.19 -9.84 -16.97
N ILE A 100 -12.40 -8.66 -17.55
CA ILE A 100 -12.03 -8.36 -18.94
C ILE A 100 -10.54 -8.09 -19.11
N GLY A 101 -9.87 -7.70 -18.03
CA GLY A 101 -8.44 -7.43 -18.00
C GLY A 101 -8.03 -6.84 -16.65
N ALA A 102 -6.79 -6.40 -16.55
CA ALA A 102 -6.30 -5.68 -15.38
C ALA A 102 -5.51 -4.43 -15.79
N SER A 103 -5.84 -3.29 -15.19
CA SER A 103 -5.01 -2.08 -15.26
C SER A 103 -3.85 -2.25 -14.29
N ARG A 104 -2.64 -2.43 -14.81
CA ARG A 104 -1.41 -2.58 -14.02
C ARG A 104 -0.50 -1.39 -14.23
N PHE A 105 -0.01 -0.82 -13.14
CA PHE A 105 1.03 0.21 -13.16
C PHE A 105 2.41 -0.43 -13.01
N SER A 106 3.35 -0.10 -13.91
CA SER A 106 4.77 -0.43 -13.77
C SER A 106 5.59 0.83 -13.52
N ILE A 107 6.59 0.72 -12.65
CA ILE A 107 7.48 1.82 -12.28
C ILE A 107 8.20 2.40 -13.51
N THR A 108 8.60 1.52 -14.41
CA THR A 108 9.43 1.87 -15.56
C THR A 108 8.61 2.17 -16.79
N THR A 109 7.57 1.39 -17.05
CA THR A 109 6.81 1.47 -18.31
C THR A 109 5.45 2.16 -18.20
N GLY A 110 5.06 2.57 -16.99
CA GLY A 110 3.77 3.23 -16.73
C GLY A 110 2.58 2.27 -16.74
N ASP A 111 1.39 2.83 -16.94
CA ASP A 111 0.13 2.08 -17.00
C ASP A 111 0.06 1.16 -18.23
N ARG A 112 -0.43 -0.06 -18.01
CA ARG A 112 -0.73 -1.06 -19.04
C ARG A 112 -2.00 -1.83 -18.71
N PHE A 113 -2.83 -2.06 -19.70
CA PHE A 113 -3.97 -2.94 -19.64
C PHE A 113 -3.57 -4.35 -20.07
N LEU A 114 -3.60 -5.26 -19.10
CA LEU A 114 -3.37 -6.68 -19.30
C LEU A 114 -4.69 -7.34 -19.69
N CYS A 115 -4.91 -7.47 -21.00
CA CYS A 115 -6.14 -8.04 -21.53
C CYS A 115 -6.33 -9.50 -21.08
N ARG A 116 -7.57 -9.87 -20.76
CA ARG A 116 -8.00 -11.26 -20.46
C ARG A 116 -8.94 -11.78 -21.55
N PRO A 117 -9.21 -13.09 -21.60
CA PRO A 117 -10.00 -13.69 -22.67
C PRO A 117 -11.32 -12.99 -22.99
N SER A 118 -12.08 -12.59 -21.97
CA SER A 118 -13.38 -11.94 -22.19
C SER A 118 -13.24 -10.51 -22.73
N GLY A 119 -12.19 -9.78 -22.32
CA GLY A 119 -11.88 -8.46 -22.91
C GLY A 119 -11.39 -8.58 -24.35
N ALA A 120 -10.56 -9.58 -24.65
CA ALA A 120 -10.11 -9.87 -26.00
C ALA A 120 -11.29 -10.20 -26.92
N ALA A 121 -12.24 -11.01 -26.43
CA ALA A 121 -13.48 -11.32 -27.14
C ALA A 121 -14.35 -10.08 -27.43
N ALA A 122 -14.29 -9.06 -26.56
CA ALA A 122 -15.02 -7.81 -26.75
C ALA A 122 -14.38 -6.90 -27.81
N ILE A 123 -13.05 -6.81 -27.85
CA ILE A 123 -12.34 -5.83 -28.70
C ILE A 123 -11.78 -6.40 -30.02
N ALA A 124 -11.61 -7.72 -30.14
CA ALA A 124 -10.85 -8.35 -31.25
C ALA A 124 -11.34 -7.99 -32.66
N SER A 125 -12.65 -7.81 -32.85
CA SER A 125 -13.19 -7.43 -34.16
C SER A 125 -12.80 -6.01 -34.59
N HIS A 126 -12.55 -5.12 -33.63
CA HIS A 126 -12.29 -3.70 -33.86
C HIS A 126 -10.83 -3.29 -33.68
N ALA A 127 -10.05 -4.08 -32.91
CA ALA A 127 -8.66 -3.74 -32.61
C ALA A 127 -7.87 -3.41 -33.89
N SER A 128 -7.38 -2.17 -33.95
CA SER A 128 -6.56 -1.65 -35.05
C SER A 128 -5.08 -1.69 -34.72
N ARG A 129 -4.72 -1.82 -33.44
CA ARG A 129 -3.36 -1.98 -32.91
C ARG A 129 -3.23 -3.20 -32.02
N GLY A 130 -2.00 -3.61 -31.74
CA GLY A 130 -1.68 -4.65 -30.77
C GLY A 130 -2.24 -6.03 -31.15
N TRP A 131 -2.13 -6.42 -32.42
CA TRP A 131 -2.68 -7.69 -32.93
C TRP A 131 -1.70 -8.46 -33.82
N VAL A 132 -1.87 -9.79 -33.83
CA VAL A 132 -1.14 -10.72 -34.70
C VAL A 132 -2.14 -11.72 -35.28
N ILE A 133 -2.15 -11.90 -36.61
CA ILE A 133 -2.95 -12.92 -37.29
C ILE A 133 -2.08 -14.14 -37.55
N ILE A 134 -2.59 -15.32 -37.18
CA ILE A 134 -1.89 -16.59 -37.29
C ILE A 134 -2.58 -17.58 -38.23
N ASP A 135 -1.85 -18.62 -38.65
CA ASP A 135 -2.44 -19.74 -39.38
C ASP A 135 -3.23 -20.70 -38.47
N GLU A 136 -4.00 -21.58 -39.10
CA GLU A 136 -4.89 -22.52 -38.43
C GLU A 136 -4.11 -23.56 -37.59
N VAL A 137 -2.92 -23.97 -38.05
CA VAL A 137 -2.08 -24.96 -37.36
C VAL A 137 -1.57 -24.36 -36.05
N ALA A 138 -1.10 -23.12 -36.08
CA ALA A 138 -0.70 -22.37 -34.91
C ALA A 138 -1.90 -22.15 -33.96
N ALA A 139 -3.08 -21.80 -34.48
CA ALA A 139 -4.27 -21.60 -33.67
C ALA A 139 -4.68 -22.89 -32.94
N GLN A 140 -4.68 -24.03 -33.63
CA GLN A 140 -4.98 -25.33 -33.04
C GLN A 140 -3.94 -25.73 -31.99
N ALA A 141 -2.64 -25.50 -32.25
CA ALA A 141 -1.58 -25.80 -31.30
C ALA A 141 -1.71 -24.98 -30.01
N ILE A 142 -2.07 -23.70 -30.10
CA ILE A 142 -2.30 -22.84 -28.92
C ILE A 142 -3.49 -23.36 -28.11
N ARG A 143 -4.63 -23.63 -28.78
CA ARG A 143 -5.87 -24.08 -28.11
C ARG A 143 -5.72 -25.44 -27.43
N THR A 144 -4.95 -26.36 -28.02
CA THR A 144 -4.83 -27.75 -27.53
C THR A 144 -3.63 -28.00 -26.62
N LYS A 145 -2.48 -27.37 -26.91
CA LYS A 145 -1.21 -27.62 -26.22
C LYS A 145 -0.77 -26.45 -25.34
N SER A 146 -1.57 -25.39 -25.23
CA SER A 146 -1.22 -24.15 -24.52
C SER A 146 0.13 -23.55 -24.97
N ALA A 147 0.44 -23.70 -26.26
CA ALA A 147 1.70 -23.26 -26.83
C ALA A 147 1.78 -21.73 -26.92
N SER A 148 3.01 -21.21 -26.99
CA SER A 148 3.28 -19.82 -27.41
C SER A 148 3.20 -19.70 -28.93
N THR A 149 2.91 -18.49 -29.43
CA THR A 149 2.87 -18.22 -30.87
C THR A 149 4.30 -18.15 -31.40
N LEU A 150 4.64 -19.05 -32.32
CA LEU A 150 5.93 -19.04 -33.01
C LEU A 150 5.86 -18.14 -34.26
N ALA A 151 6.96 -17.50 -34.60
CA ALA A 151 7.03 -16.59 -35.76
C ALA A 151 6.68 -17.28 -37.10
N VAL A 152 6.96 -18.59 -37.23
CA VAL A 152 6.58 -19.38 -38.42
C VAL A 152 5.07 -19.39 -38.68
N GLY A 153 4.26 -19.33 -37.62
CA GLY A 153 2.81 -19.34 -37.70
C GLY A 153 2.16 -17.97 -37.84
N VAL A 154 2.96 -16.89 -37.88
CA VAL A 154 2.45 -15.52 -38.06
C VAL A 154 2.25 -15.25 -39.55
N LEU A 155 1.03 -14.87 -39.92
CA LEU A 155 0.66 -14.50 -41.28
C LEU A 155 0.80 -13.00 -41.52
N SER A 156 0.34 -12.20 -40.56
CA SER A 156 0.47 -10.74 -40.56
C SER A 156 0.38 -10.22 -39.12
N CYS A 157 0.82 -9.00 -38.89
CA CYS A 157 0.77 -8.36 -37.59
C CYS A 157 0.68 -6.84 -37.73
N ASP A 158 0.32 -6.16 -36.64
CA ASP A 158 0.43 -4.71 -36.52
C ASP A 158 1.89 -4.27 -36.80
N PRO A 159 2.12 -3.28 -37.70
CA PRO A 159 3.46 -2.82 -38.04
C PRO A 159 4.21 -2.16 -36.88
N ASP A 160 3.53 -1.69 -35.83
CA ASP A 160 4.15 -0.91 -34.75
C ASP A 160 4.44 -1.73 -33.48
N ILE A 161 4.44 -3.06 -33.58
CA ILE A 161 4.71 -3.94 -32.43
C ILE A 161 6.17 -3.85 -31.97
N ASN A 162 6.35 -3.57 -30.69
CA ASN A 162 7.61 -3.63 -29.96
C ASN A 162 7.64 -4.81 -28.97
N VAL A 163 8.86 -5.24 -28.62
CA VAL A 163 9.04 -6.29 -27.60
C VAL A 163 8.47 -5.81 -26.26
N GLY A 164 7.62 -6.63 -25.65
CA GLY A 164 6.94 -6.30 -24.41
C GLY A 164 5.53 -5.74 -24.60
N ASP A 165 5.07 -5.47 -25.82
CA ASP A 165 3.70 -5.02 -26.06
C ASP A 165 2.67 -6.11 -25.75
N GLU A 166 1.50 -5.69 -25.30
CA GLU A 166 0.36 -6.58 -25.06
C GLU A 166 -0.39 -6.81 -26.38
N LEU A 167 -0.57 -8.07 -26.76
CA LEU A 167 -1.07 -8.46 -28.07
C LEU A 167 -2.29 -9.37 -27.99
N LEU A 168 -3.21 -9.17 -28.94
CA LEU A 168 -4.25 -10.11 -29.31
C LEU A 168 -3.73 -11.03 -30.41
N VAL A 169 -3.84 -12.35 -30.22
CA VAL A 169 -3.54 -13.33 -31.25
C VAL A 169 -4.84 -13.81 -31.86
N LEU A 170 -4.99 -13.61 -33.17
CA LEU A 170 -6.24 -13.73 -33.90
C LEU A 170 -6.14 -14.73 -35.06
N GLU A 171 -7.26 -15.37 -35.39
CA GLU A 171 -7.45 -16.06 -36.67
C GLU A 171 -7.70 -15.03 -37.80
N ARG A 172 -7.74 -15.49 -39.06
CA ARG A 172 -7.93 -14.61 -40.24
C ARG A 172 -9.24 -13.83 -40.22
N ASP A 173 -10.27 -14.40 -39.62
CA ASP A 173 -11.59 -13.80 -39.42
C ASP A 173 -11.65 -12.87 -38.19
N ARG A 174 -10.50 -12.58 -37.58
CA ARG A 174 -10.34 -11.84 -36.32
C ARG A 174 -10.95 -12.53 -35.09
N THR A 175 -11.24 -13.83 -35.16
CA THR A 175 -11.61 -14.59 -33.97
C THR A 175 -10.40 -14.67 -33.02
N PRO A 176 -10.54 -14.28 -31.74
CA PRO A 176 -9.43 -14.33 -30.81
C PRO A 176 -9.09 -15.78 -30.42
N VAL A 177 -7.78 -16.06 -30.39
CA VAL A 177 -7.20 -17.35 -30.02
C VAL A 177 -6.53 -17.26 -28.66
N SER A 178 -5.74 -16.22 -28.44
CA SER A 178 -5.03 -16.01 -27.18
C SER A 178 -4.68 -14.54 -26.98
N VAL A 179 -4.29 -14.19 -25.76
CA VAL A 179 -3.66 -12.92 -25.42
C VAL A 179 -2.30 -13.19 -24.81
N GLY A 180 -1.34 -12.32 -25.09
CA GLY A 180 0.03 -12.52 -24.66
C GLY A 180 0.90 -11.28 -24.82
N VAL A 181 2.20 -11.49 -24.60
CA VAL A 181 3.21 -10.43 -24.68
C VAL A 181 4.13 -10.67 -25.87
N ALA A 182 4.40 -9.62 -26.62
CA ALA A 182 5.35 -9.62 -27.73
C ALA A 182 6.75 -10.02 -27.24
N LYS A 183 7.35 -10.99 -27.92
CA LYS A 183 8.76 -11.39 -27.76
C LYS A 183 9.62 -11.00 -28.97
N MET A 184 8.98 -10.50 -30.02
CA MET A 184 9.61 -9.97 -31.23
C MET A 184 8.92 -8.66 -31.60
N SER A 185 9.62 -7.80 -32.35
CA SER A 185 8.99 -6.67 -33.05
C SER A 185 8.30 -7.15 -34.33
N SER A 186 7.43 -6.32 -34.89
CA SER A 186 6.74 -6.56 -36.17
C SER A 186 7.69 -7.02 -37.29
N CYS A 187 8.75 -6.23 -37.55
CA CYS A 187 9.81 -6.52 -38.53
C CYS A 187 10.46 -7.89 -38.30
N LYS A 188 10.77 -8.26 -37.04
CA LYS A 188 11.34 -9.58 -36.75
C LYS A 188 10.34 -10.71 -36.97
N MET A 189 9.06 -10.51 -36.64
CA MET A 189 8.02 -11.52 -36.91
C MET A 189 7.86 -11.79 -38.41
N THR A 190 7.97 -10.75 -39.24
CA THR A 190 7.81 -10.86 -40.70
C THR A 190 9.05 -11.39 -41.40
N GLU A 191 10.25 -10.95 -41.00
CA GLU A 191 11.51 -11.30 -41.65
C GLU A 191 12.13 -12.61 -41.13
N HIS A 192 11.96 -12.89 -39.83
CA HIS A 192 12.57 -14.04 -39.16
C HIS A 192 11.51 -15.01 -38.65
N LYS A 193 11.17 -16.00 -39.47
CA LYS A 193 10.18 -17.05 -39.16
C LYS A 193 10.66 -18.11 -38.14
N ARG A 194 11.53 -17.75 -37.19
CA ARG A 194 12.04 -18.67 -36.15
C ARG A 194 11.99 -18.03 -34.77
N GLY A 195 11.59 -18.81 -33.77
CA GLY A 195 11.49 -18.40 -32.37
C GLY A 195 10.08 -17.99 -31.95
N THR A 196 9.93 -17.61 -30.68
CA THR A 196 8.64 -17.20 -30.11
C THR A 196 8.34 -15.75 -30.47
N ALA A 197 7.26 -15.52 -31.22
CA ALA A 197 6.75 -14.19 -31.56
C ALA A 197 5.92 -13.60 -30.41
N VAL A 198 4.99 -14.38 -29.86
CA VAL A 198 4.12 -13.97 -28.75
C VAL A 198 4.14 -15.03 -27.67
N LYS A 199 4.51 -14.64 -26.44
CA LYS A 199 4.39 -15.52 -25.28
C LYS A 199 2.95 -15.47 -24.77
N THR A 200 2.23 -16.56 -24.95
CA THR A 200 0.83 -16.71 -24.54
C THR A 200 0.70 -16.58 -23.02
N ARG A 201 -0.23 -15.73 -22.56
CA ARG A 201 -0.61 -15.61 -21.14
C ARG A 201 -1.95 -16.28 -20.88
N TRP A 202 -2.92 -16.08 -21.75
CA TRP A 202 -4.25 -16.69 -21.66
C TRP A 202 -4.74 -17.16 -23.01
N ILE A 203 -5.43 -18.29 -23.02
CA ILE A 203 -6.09 -18.83 -24.20
C ILE A 203 -7.54 -18.34 -24.19
N VAL A 204 -8.02 -17.87 -25.34
CA VAL A 204 -9.42 -17.49 -25.54
C VAL A 204 -10.12 -18.69 -26.14
N GLN A 205 -10.99 -19.34 -25.38
CA GLN A 205 -11.76 -20.49 -25.88
C GLN A 205 -12.86 -20.01 -26.82
N ARG A 206 -13.29 -20.85 -27.77
CA ARG A 206 -14.45 -20.49 -28.63
C ARG A 206 -15.74 -20.31 -27.82
N SER A 207 -15.84 -20.97 -26.67
CA SER A 207 -16.92 -20.82 -25.69
C SER A 207 -16.74 -19.60 -24.78
N THR A 208 -15.64 -18.86 -24.87
CA THR A 208 -15.45 -17.64 -24.08
C THR A 208 -16.57 -16.67 -24.42
N LEU A 209 -17.39 -16.38 -23.41
CA LEU A 209 -18.57 -15.53 -23.55
C LEU A 209 -18.16 -14.16 -24.10
N LYS A 210 -18.77 -13.75 -25.21
CA LYS A 210 -18.85 -12.32 -25.52
C LYS A 210 -19.74 -11.71 -24.45
N ILE A 211 -19.12 -10.98 -23.52
CA ILE A 211 -19.87 -10.29 -22.48
C ILE A 211 -20.73 -9.24 -23.20
N GLN A 212 -22.04 -9.35 -23.06
CA GLN A 212 -22.98 -8.31 -23.46
C GLN A 212 -23.58 -7.74 -22.18
N PRO A 213 -22.84 -6.83 -21.50
CA PRO A 213 -23.39 -6.18 -20.32
C PRO A 213 -24.63 -5.38 -20.74
N LYS A 214 -25.66 -5.41 -19.90
CA LYS A 214 -26.85 -4.59 -20.13
C LYS A 214 -26.70 -3.30 -19.34
N GLU A 215 -27.43 -2.27 -19.78
CA GLU A 215 -27.54 -1.05 -19.01
C GLU A 215 -28.08 -1.35 -17.60
N ALA A 216 -27.43 -0.79 -16.58
CA ALA A 216 -27.83 -0.93 -15.20
C ALA A 216 -27.29 0.25 -14.38
N SER A 217 -28.05 0.66 -13.38
CA SER A 217 -27.71 1.79 -12.49
C SER A 217 -27.21 1.31 -11.13
N TRP A 218 -26.50 2.18 -10.40
CA TRP A 218 -26.16 1.91 -9.00
C TRP A 218 -27.39 1.77 -8.10
N GLN A 219 -28.53 2.33 -8.49
CA GLN A 219 -29.79 2.08 -7.80
C GLN A 219 -30.27 0.63 -7.98
N ASP A 220 -30.10 0.05 -9.18
CA ASP A 220 -30.37 -1.38 -9.41
C ASP A 220 -29.44 -2.25 -8.58
N VAL A 221 -28.17 -1.87 -8.44
CA VAL A 221 -27.23 -2.56 -7.55
C VAL A 221 -27.71 -2.50 -6.09
N VAL A 222 -28.14 -1.34 -5.61
CA VAL A 222 -28.71 -1.19 -4.26
C VAL A 222 -29.93 -2.10 -4.07
N ASN A 223 -30.87 -2.08 -5.02
CA ASN A 223 -32.09 -2.88 -4.97
C ASN A 223 -31.78 -4.39 -4.98
N ALA A 224 -30.82 -4.83 -5.80
CA ALA A 224 -30.41 -6.22 -5.90
C ALA A 224 -29.71 -6.77 -4.65
N ASN A 225 -29.23 -5.88 -3.77
CA ASN A 225 -28.49 -6.22 -2.55
C ASN A 225 -29.24 -5.84 -1.27
N ALA A 226 -30.49 -5.38 -1.36
CA ALA A 226 -31.25 -4.82 -0.25
C ALA A 226 -31.34 -5.77 0.96
N ASP A 227 -31.57 -7.07 0.73
CA ASP A 227 -31.69 -8.06 1.81
C ASP A 227 -30.37 -8.30 2.55
N VAL A 228 -29.24 -8.39 1.81
CA VAL A 228 -27.91 -8.59 2.41
C VAL A 228 -27.47 -7.35 3.17
N LEU A 229 -27.72 -6.16 2.62
CA LEU A 229 -27.46 -4.92 3.33
C LEU A 229 -28.28 -4.83 4.60
N SER A 230 -29.58 -5.13 4.54
CA SER A 230 -30.47 -5.14 5.72
C SER A 230 -29.93 -6.06 6.81
N LYS A 231 -29.53 -7.28 6.46
CA LYS A 231 -28.90 -8.24 7.39
C LYS A 231 -27.60 -7.70 8.00
N ARG A 232 -26.69 -7.16 7.17
CA ARG A 232 -25.39 -6.65 7.65
C ARG A 232 -25.52 -5.38 8.49
N VAL A 233 -26.44 -4.49 8.13
CA VAL A 233 -26.78 -3.29 8.92
C VAL A 233 -27.36 -3.71 10.26
N THR A 234 -28.27 -4.67 10.29
CA THR A 234 -28.85 -5.21 11.54
C THR A 234 -27.76 -5.79 12.44
N GLN A 235 -26.87 -6.64 11.92
CA GLN A 235 -25.74 -7.20 12.68
C GLN A 235 -24.78 -6.12 13.19
N ALA A 236 -24.52 -5.08 12.38
CA ALA A 236 -23.67 -3.96 12.79
C ALA A 236 -24.31 -3.17 13.94
N LYS A 237 -25.62 -2.88 13.86
CA LYS A 237 -26.39 -2.21 14.92
C LYS A 237 -26.42 -3.03 16.20
N GLU A 238 -26.70 -4.32 16.13
CA GLU A 238 -26.67 -5.23 17.29
C GLU A 238 -25.29 -5.24 17.96
N PHE A 239 -24.22 -5.28 17.16
CA PHE A 239 -22.86 -5.17 17.67
C PHE A 239 -22.61 -3.82 18.36
N ILE A 240 -22.99 -2.71 17.74
CA ILE A 240 -22.85 -1.36 18.30
C ILE A 240 -23.60 -1.25 19.63
N THR A 241 -24.88 -1.64 19.66
CA THR A 241 -25.71 -1.60 20.87
C THR A 241 -25.14 -2.48 21.98
N LYS A 242 -24.65 -3.68 21.65
CA LYS A 242 -24.00 -4.56 22.62
C LYS A 242 -22.75 -3.91 23.21
N VAL A 243 -21.82 -3.45 22.38
CA VAL A 243 -20.57 -2.84 22.85
C VAL A 243 -20.85 -1.60 23.69
N VAL A 244 -21.84 -0.80 23.31
CA VAL A 244 -22.24 0.40 24.07
C VAL A 244 -22.88 0.03 25.40
N ARG A 245 -23.76 -0.97 25.46
CA ARG A 245 -24.36 -1.43 26.71
C ARG A 245 -23.30 -2.01 27.67
N ASP A 246 -22.31 -2.71 27.12
CA ASP A 246 -21.28 -3.39 27.90
C ASP A 246 -20.16 -2.40 28.36
N ASN A 247 -20.28 -1.08 28.09
CA ASN A 247 -19.29 -0.06 28.46
C ASN A 247 -19.96 1.23 28.96
N THR A 248 -19.37 1.91 29.93
CA THR A 248 -19.86 3.21 30.44
C THR A 248 -19.11 4.41 29.86
N LEU A 249 -18.22 4.18 28.88
CA LEU A 249 -17.38 5.20 28.29
C LEU A 249 -18.18 6.14 27.38
N PRO A 250 -17.82 7.44 27.32
CA PRO A 250 -18.26 8.34 26.26
C PRO A 250 -18.06 7.74 24.86
N ILE A 251 -18.99 7.99 23.96
CA ILE A 251 -19.00 7.40 22.63
C ILE A 251 -18.51 8.42 21.59
N ALA A 252 -17.58 8.01 20.76
CA ALA A 252 -17.12 8.79 19.62
C ALA A 252 -16.94 7.94 18.36
N VAL A 253 -16.91 8.59 17.21
CA VAL A 253 -16.50 8.00 15.94
C VAL A 253 -15.20 8.65 15.50
N SER A 254 -14.17 7.84 15.25
CA SER A 254 -12.94 8.31 14.60
C SER A 254 -13.20 8.49 13.12
N TYR A 255 -13.45 9.73 12.69
CA TYR A 255 -13.86 10.06 11.34
C TYR A 255 -12.71 10.67 10.54
N SER A 256 -12.27 9.99 9.48
CA SER A 256 -11.10 10.42 8.68
C SER A 256 -11.48 11.07 7.34
N GLY A 257 -12.78 11.30 7.08
CA GLY A 257 -13.25 11.73 5.76
C GLY A 257 -13.23 10.64 4.68
N GLY A 258 -13.04 9.37 5.06
CA GLY A 258 -13.09 8.23 4.15
C GLY A 258 -14.45 7.52 4.13
N LYS A 259 -14.68 6.68 3.11
CA LYS A 259 -15.90 5.87 2.94
C LYS A 259 -16.17 4.96 4.15
N ASP A 260 -15.12 4.37 4.72
CA ASP A 260 -15.23 3.38 5.79
C ASP A 260 -15.60 4.05 7.12
N SER A 261 -15.02 5.22 7.40
CA SER A 261 -15.41 6.04 8.55
C SER A 261 -16.81 6.64 8.40
N LEU A 262 -17.22 7.00 7.18
CA LEU A 262 -18.57 7.48 6.91
C LEU A 262 -19.61 6.38 7.11
N ALA A 263 -19.39 5.18 6.59
CA ALA A 263 -20.29 4.07 6.84
C ALA A 263 -20.38 3.74 8.33
N THR A 264 -19.26 3.75 9.04
CA THR A 264 -19.23 3.55 10.50
C THR A 264 -20.04 4.62 11.23
N LEU A 265 -19.89 5.90 10.86
CA LEU A 265 -20.65 7.00 11.45
C LEU A 265 -22.16 6.80 11.28
N LEU A 266 -22.60 6.52 10.04
CA LEU A 266 -24.01 6.31 9.73
C LEU A 266 -24.60 5.10 10.46
N LEU A 267 -23.84 3.99 10.56
CA LEU A 267 -24.28 2.81 11.31
C LEU A 267 -24.46 3.10 12.80
N VAL A 268 -23.57 3.89 13.41
CA VAL A 268 -23.71 4.31 14.81
C VAL A 268 -24.94 5.19 15.00
N MET A 269 -25.18 6.13 14.08
CA MET A 269 -26.39 6.95 14.10
C MET A 269 -27.67 6.13 13.92
N GLU A 270 -27.68 5.15 13.02
CA GLU A 270 -28.81 4.24 12.79
C GLU A 270 -29.06 3.26 13.94
N ALA A 271 -28.07 3.05 14.82
CA ALA A 271 -28.24 2.36 16.09
C ALA A 271 -28.92 3.22 17.17
N GLY A 272 -29.28 4.48 16.85
CA GLY A 272 -29.92 5.41 17.78
C GLY A 272 -28.93 6.18 18.65
N ILE A 273 -27.65 6.17 18.29
CA ILE A 273 -26.58 6.80 19.07
C ILE A 273 -26.10 8.04 18.35
N ARG A 274 -26.00 9.17 19.06
CA ARG A 274 -25.43 10.41 18.53
C ARG A 274 -24.00 10.59 19.05
N PRO A 275 -22.97 10.17 18.30
CA PRO A 275 -21.60 10.18 18.78
C PRO A 275 -20.98 11.57 18.67
N LYS A 276 -19.91 11.81 19.45
CA LYS A 276 -18.95 12.86 19.08
C LYS A 276 -18.13 12.40 17.86
N MET A 277 -17.82 13.33 16.96
CA MET A 277 -16.95 13.04 15.81
C MET A 277 -15.54 13.51 16.14
N ILE A 278 -14.57 12.60 16.07
CA ILE A 278 -13.15 12.89 16.33
C ILE A 278 -12.40 12.89 15.00
N PHE A 279 -11.70 13.99 14.71
CA PHE A 279 -10.80 14.11 13.56
C PHE A 279 -9.42 14.56 14.03
N VAL A 280 -8.39 13.89 13.51
CA VAL A 280 -6.99 14.28 13.74
C VAL A 280 -6.48 14.83 12.42
N ASP A 281 -6.28 16.15 12.37
CA ASP A 281 -5.72 16.84 11.22
C ASP A 281 -4.20 16.71 11.29
N THR A 282 -3.61 15.89 10.42
CA THR A 282 -2.16 15.67 10.41
C THR A 282 -1.39 16.82 9.78
N GLY A 283 -2.09 17.84 9.26
CA GLY A 283 -1.53 18.90 8.44
C GLY A 283 -1.29 18.47 6.99
N LEU A 284 -1.53 17.20 6.65
CA LEU A 284 -1.17 16.59 5.36
C LEU A 284 -2.39 16.07 4.60
N GLU A 285 -3.60 16.24 5.12
CA GLU A 285 -4.84 15.93 4.43
C GLU A 285 -5.10 16.92 3.30
N PHE A 286 -5.64 16.41 2.18
CA PHE A 286 -6.21 17.22 1.11
C PHE A 286 -7.25 18.22 1.63
N ALA A 287 -7.34 19.39 1.01
CA ALA A 287 -8.32 20.41 1.34
C ALA A 287 -9.76 19.87 1.26
N GLU A 288 -10.05 19.06 0.25
CA GLU A 288 -11.32 18.38 0.03
C GLU A 288 -11.67 17.44 1.18
N THR A 289 -10.68 16.79 1.78
CA THR A 289 -10.87 15.91 2.94
C THR A 289 -11.25 16.71 4.17
N ARG A 290 -10.55 17.82 4.47
CA ARG A 290 -10.88 18.68 5.61
C ARG A 290 -12.28 19.31 5.44
N LYS A 291 -12.60 19.74 4.22
CA LYS A 291 -13.94 20.24 3.86
C LYS A 291 -15.00 19.15 4.06
N ASN A 292 -14.78 17.93 3.57
CA ASN A 292 -15.70 16.81 3.73
C ASN A 292 -15.96 16.47 5.22
N VAL A 293 -14.95 16.53 6.08
CA VAL A 293 -15.09 16.37 7.53
C VAL A 293 -15.98 17.44 8.14
N SER A 294 -15.71 18.72 7.83
CA SER A 294 -16.52 19.84 8.32
C SER A 294 -17.98 19.76 7.83
N ASP A 295 -18.18 19.49 6.54
CA ASP A 295 -19.49 19.41 5.91
C ASP A 295 -20.30 18.22 6.46
N THR A 296 -19.65 17.09 6.74
CA THR A 296 -20.28 15.92 7.38
C THR A 296 -20.74 16.24 8.80
N ALA A 297 -19.90 16.89 9.61
CA ALA A 297 -20.28 17.31 10.97
C ALA A 297 -21.53 18.20 10.96
N LYS A 298 -21.55 19.19 10.06
CA LYS A 298 -22.67 20.13 9.91
C LYS A 298 -23.94 19.42 9.42
N ARG A 299 -23.82 18.58 8.38
CA ARG A 299 -24.94 17.85 7.78
C ARG A 299 -25.70 16.98 8.79
N TYR A 300 -24.96 16.35 9.70
CA TYR A 300 -25.53 15.48 10.73
C TYR A 300 -25.66 16.16 12.10
N ALA A 301 -25.37 17.46 12.18
CA ALA A 301 -25.36 18.27 13.41
C ALA A 301 -24.60 17.58 14.57
N LEU A 302 -23.39 17.11 14.32
CA LEU A 302 -22.56 16.42 15.31
C LEU A 302 -21.50 17.35 15.89
N GLU A 303 -21.17 17.14 17.17
CA GLU A 303 -20.01 17.78 17.80
C GLU A 303 -18.72 17.24 17.16
N LEU A 304 -17.98 18.11 16.49
CA LEU A 304 -16.70 17.78 15.88
C LEU A 304 -15.55 18.26 16.78
N ILE A 305 -14.77 17.31 17.28
CA ILE A 305 -13.55 17.55 18.04
C ILE A 305 -12.37 17.36 17.08
N ILE A 306 -11.55 18.40 16.93
CA ILE A 306 -10.37 18.40 16.07
C ILE A 306 -9.14 18.66 16.92
N GLU A 307 -8.07 17.92 16.66
CA GLU A 307 -6.71 18.24 17.11
C GLU A 307 -5.81 18.26 15.89
N SER A 308 -4.97 19.28 15.77
CA SER A 308 -4.12 19.50 14.61
C SER A 308 -2.66 19.31 14.95
N ALA A 309 -1.93 18.61 14.09
CA ALA A 309 -0.48 18.52 14.17
C ALA A 309 0.22 19.81 13.70
N GLY A 310 -0.49 20.74 13.04
CA GLY A 310 0.08 21.94 12.43
C GLY A 310 1.28 21.60 11.54
N ASP A 311 2.36 22.39 11.67
CA ASP A 311 3.61 22.18 10.93
C ASP A 311 4.54 21.11 11.56
N SER A 312 4.02 20.23 12.43
CA SER A 312 4.83 19.17 13.04
C SER A 312 5.55 18.31 12.01
N PHE A 313 4.90 17.97 10.89
CA PHE A 313 5.53 17.21 9.81
C PHE A 313 6.75 17.96 9.27
N TRP A 314 6.56 19.19 8.80
CA TRP A 314 7.59 19.98 8.15
C TRP A 314 8.79 20.27 9.07
N ARG A 315 8.54 20.59 10.35
CA ARG A 315 9.61 20.83 11.33
C ARG A 315 10.46 19.59 11.64
N ASN A 316 9.88 18.40 11.50
CA ASN A 316 10.56 17.14 11.79
C ASN A 316 11.35 16.59 10.60
N LEU A 317 11.20 17.16 9.39
CA LEU A 317 11.95 16.75 8.20
C LEU A 317 13.46 17.00 8.36
N ASP A 318 13.86 18.12 8.96
CA ASP A 318 15.27 18.43 9.22
C ASP A 318 15.95 17.41 10.15
N HIS A 319 15.14 16.69 10.93
CA HIS A 319 15.63 15.68 11.86
C HIS A 319 15.59 14.29 11.25
N PHE A 320 14.43 13.86 10.74
CA PHE A 320 14.20 12.47 10.33
C PHE A 320 14.34 12.24 8.83
N GLY A 321 14.45 13.30 8.02
CA GLY A 321 14.39 13.21 6.58
C GLY A 321 13.02 12.76 6.06
N PRO A 322 12.92 12.42 4.77
CA PRO A 322 11.67 11.96 4.18
C PRO A 322 11.18 10.66 4.85
N PRO A 323 9.87 10.54 5.18
CA PRO A 323 9.30 9.29 5.65
C PRO A 323 9.30 8.24 4.55
N ALA A 324 9.29 6.96 4.93
CA ALA A 324 9.27 5.83 3.99
C ALA A 324 8.28 4.75 4.46
N LYS A 325 7.99 3.74 3.63
CA LYS A 325 7.09 2.61 3.93
C LYS A 325 7.61 1.80 5.12
N ASP A 326 8.91 1.65 5.20
CA ASP A 326 9.64 1.03 6.30
C ASP A 326 9.95 2.02 7.43
N TYR A 327 10.01 3.33 7.17
CA TYR A 327 10.37 4.36 8.14
C TYR A 327 9.26 5.43 8.32
N ARG A 328 8.18 5.07 9.04
CA ARG A 328 6.93 5.87 9.15
C ARG A 328 6.86 6.75 10.41
N TRP A 329 7.91 7.50 10.70
CA TRP A 329 7.94 8.40 11.86
C TRP A 329 6.77 9.41 11.88
N CYS A 330 6.30 9.84 10.71
CA CYS A 330 5.19 10.79 10.56
C CYS A 330 3.86 10.28 11.17
N CYS A 331 3.63 8.96 11.18
CA CYS A 331 2.43 8.40 11.82
C CYS A 331 2.46 8.59 13.34
N LYS A 332 3.65 8.62 13.95
CA LYS A 332 3.80 8.79 15.40
C LYS A 332 3.67 10.25 15.78
N THR A 333 4.39 11.12 15.07
CA THR A 333 4.46 12.56 15.37
C THR A 333 3.20 13.30 14.95
N CYS A 334 2.61 12.98 13.81
CA CYS A 334 1.53 13.77 13.21
C CYS A 334 0.14 13.17 13.42
N LYS A 335 0.05 11.87 13.77
CA LYS A 335 -1.25 11.19 13.95
C LYS A 335 -1.44 10.66 15.35
N LEU A 336 -0.52 9.82 15.84
CA LEU A 336 -0.69 9.14 17.13
C LEU A 336 -0.59 10.12 18.32
N GLY A 337 0.42 11.00 18.32
CA GLY A 337 0.59 12.03 19.34
C GLY A 337 -0.63 12.95 19.47
N PRO A 338 -1.07 13.61 18.38
CA PRO A 338 -2.28 14.43 18.39
C PRO A 338 -3.55 13.66 18.76
N ALA A 339 -3.70 12.40 18.32
CA ALA A 339 -4.83 11.56 18.74
C ALA A 339 -4.84 11.33 20.26
N THR A 340 -3.70 11.03 20.87
CA THR A 340 -3.59 10.85 22.32
C THR A 340 -3.91 12.15 23.07
N GLN A 341 -3.41 13.29 22.59
CA GLN A 341 -3.72 14.61 23.17
C GLN A 341 -5.22 14.92 23.10
N LEU A 342 -5.83 14.72 21.93
CA LEU A 342 -7.27 14.90 21.72
C LEU A 342 -8.07 14.06 22.71
N ILE A 343 -7.75 12.78 22.81
CA ILE A 343 -8.48 11.84 23.66
C ILE A 343 -8.31 12.21 25.14
N THR A 344 -7.08 12.44 25.60
CA THR A 344 -6.82 12.80 27.01
C THR A 344 -7.49 14.10 27.40
N LYS A 345 -7.51 15.11 26.52
CA LYS A 345 -8.13 16.42 26.78
C LYS A 345 -9.66 16.35 26.84
N ASN A 346 -10.28 15.59 25.94
CA ASN A 346 -11.75 15.61 25.77
C ASN A 346 -12.47 14.43 26.45
N PHE A 347 -11.73 13.39 26.84
CA PHE A 347 -12.26 12.15 27.39
C PHE A 347 -11.38 11.64 28.55
N PRO A 348 -11.36 12.32 29.71
CA PRO A 348 -10.45 12.02 30.83
C PRO A 348 -10.67 10.63 31.44
N VAL A 349 -11.89 10.08 31.34
CA VAL A 349 -12.24 8.72 31.81
C VAL A 349 -12.06 7.65 30.71
N GLY A 350 -11.55 8.04 29.54
CA GLY A 350 -11.46 7.22 28.34
C GLY A 350 -12.65 7.37 27.39
N VAL A 351 -12.54 6.76 26.21
CA VAL A 351 -13.54 6.85 25.13
C VAL A 351 -13.73 5.49 24.46
N LEU A 352 -14.99 5.14 24.19
CA LEU A 352 -15.35 4.08 23.25
C LEU A 352 -15.42 4.71 21.85
N SER A 353 -14.42 4.42 21.03
CA SER A 353 -14.29 4.95 19.68
C SER A 353 -14.65 3.91 18.63
N PHE A 354 -15.68 4.19 17.83
CA PHE A 354 -15.98 3.40 16.65
C PHE A 354 -15.05 3.78 15.49
N ILE A 355 -14.44 2.79 14.84
CA ILE A 355 -13.42 2.96 13.80
C ILE A 355 -13.78 2.14 12.57
N GLY A 356 -13.66 2.74 11.38
CA GLY A 356 -13.91 2.11 10.09
C GLY A 356 -12.80 1.19 9.59
N GLN A 357 -12.31 0.26 10.43
CA GLN A 357 -11.32 -0.74 10.02
C GLN A 357 -12.01 -1.97 9.41
N ARG A 358 -11.46 -2.55 8.33
CA ARG A 358 -11.96 -3.78 7.70
C ARG A 358 -10.86 -4.84 7.59
N ALA A 359 -11.26 -6.10 7.71
CA ALA A 359 -10.36 -7.26 7.55
C ALA A 359 -9.73 -7.33 6.15
N TYR A 360 -10.45 -6.89 5.13
CA TYR A 360 -10.03 -6.97 3.72
C TYR A 360 -8.92 -5.98 3.32
N GLU A 361 -8.52 -5.07 4.22
CA GLU A 361 -7.50 -4.05 3.93
C GLU A 361 -6.06 -4.55 4.11
N SER A 362 -5.83 -5.52 5.01
CA SER A 362 -4.53 -6.18 5.20
C SER A 362 -4.65 -7.43 6.08
N GLN A 363 -3.68 -8.33 6.00
CA GLN A 363 -3.63 -9.53 6.84
C GLN A 363 -3.73 -9.21 8.34
N GLN A 364 -2.96 -8.22 8.82
CA GLN A 364 -2.99 -7.82 10.23
C GLN A 364 -4.35 -7.27 10.66
N ARG A 365 -5.06 -6.57 9.76
CA ARG A 365 -6.42 -6.12 10.06
C ARG A 365 -7.38 -7.30 10.10
N ALA A 366 -7.15 -8.35 9.31
CA ALA A 366 -7.97 -9.57 9.35
C ALA A 366 -7.81 -10.38 10.64
N GLU A 367 -6.59 -10.42 11.20
CA GLU A 367 -6.27 -11.13 12.45
C GLU A 367 -6.76 -10.38 13.70
N LYS A 368 -7.02 -9.07 13.60
CA LYS A 368 -7.52 -8.25 14.72
C LYS A 368 -8.96 -8.57 15.13
N SER A 369 -9.19 -8.55 16.44
CA SER A 369 -10.52 -8.60 17.05
C SER A 369 -11.37 -7.39 16.67
N LYS A 370 -12.70 -7.53 16.72
CA LYS A 370 -13.64 -6.43 16.46
C LYS A 370 -13.58 -5.31 17.51
N VAL A 371 -13.12 -5.61 18.72
CA VAL A 371 -12.94 -4.68 19.83
C VAL A 371 -11.52 -4.85 20.34
N TRP A 372 -10.77 -3.76 20.46
CA TRP A 372 -9.37 -3.78 20.88
C TRP A 372 -8.99 -2.48 21.60
N ARG A 373 -7.89 -2.50 22.36
CA ARG A 373 -7.25 -1.29 22.88
C ARG A 373 -5.89 -1.13 22.23
N ASN A 374 -5.54 0.10 21.88
CA ASN A 374 -4.20 0.43 21.41
C ASN A 374 -3.36 0.88 22.62
N PRO A 375 -2.20 0.25 22.90
CA PRO A 375 -1.35 0.61 24.04
C PRO A 375 -0.93 2.09 24.09
N TRP A 376 -0.87 2.79 22.95
CA TRP A 376 -0.41 4.18 22.85
C TRP A 376 -1.52 5.22 22.97
N THR A 377 -2.77 4.78 22.82
CA THR A 377 -3.96 5.52 23.18
C THR A 377 -4.71 4.67 24.20
N PRO A 378 -4.13 4.42 25.40
CA PRO A 378 -4.66 3.45 26.36
C PRO A 378 -6.07 3.82 26.85
N ASN A 379 -6.38 5.12 26.79
CA ASN A 379 -7.70 5.69 27.08
C ASN A 379 -8.72 5.49 25.94
N GLN A 380 -8.37 4.78 24.86
CA GLN A 380 -9.25 4.48 23.74
C GLN A 380 -9.58 2.99 23.68
N LEU A 381 -10.84 2.65 23.88
CA LEU A 381 -11.40 1.36 23.48
C LEU A 381 -11.92 1.49 22.06
N ALA A 382 -11.31 0.79 21.10
CA ALA A 382 -11.68 0.84 19.70
C ALA A 382 -12.64 -0.31 19.36
N ALA A 383 -13.64 -0.03 18.51
CA ALA A 383 -14.57 -1.04 18.00
C ALA A 383 -14.86 -0.83 16.50
N SER A 384 -14.86 -1.90 15.70
CA SER A 384 -15.21 -1.83 14.27
C SER A 384 -16.50 -2.60 13.95
N PRO A 385 -17.60 -1.90 13.62
CA PRO A 385 -18.85 -2.54 13.22
C PRO A 385 -18.77 -3.14 11.81
N ILE A 386 -17.88 -2.64 10.96
CA ILE A 386 -17.72 -3.04 9.56
C ILE A 386 -16.52 -3.99 9.33
N GLN A 387 -15.96 -4.57 10.40
CA GLN A 387 -14.76 -5.42 10.34
C GLN A 387 -14.82 -6.51 9.25
N LYS A 388 -16.00 -7.09 8.98
CA LYS A 388 -16.20 -8.14 7.97
C LYS A 388 -16.86 -7.64 6.67
N TRP A 389 -16.86 -6.34 6.41
CA TRP A 389 -17.41 -5.76 5.18
C TRP A 389 -16.30 -5.63 4.13
N THR A 390 -16.64 -5.89 2.86
CA THR A 390 -15.78 -5.53 1.72
C THR A 390 -16.01 -4.07 1.33
N ALA A 391 -15.17 -3.50 0.48
CA ALA A 391 -15.34 -2.16 -0.07
C ALA A 391 -16.69 -2.03 -0.80
N LEU A 392 -17.11 -3.05 -1.54
CA LEU A 392 -18.42 -3.05 -2.21
C LEU A 392 -19.59 -3.02 -1.22
N HIS A 393 -19.52 -3.74 -0.09
CA HIS A 393 -20.56 -3.62 0.95
C HIS A 393 -20.68 -2.18 1.46
N VAL A 394 -19.54 -1.53 1.72
CA VAL A 394 -19.50 -0.14 2.18
C VAL A 394 -20.10 0.78 1.13
N TRP A 395 -19.68 0.66 -0.14
CA TRP A 395 -20.17 1.51 -1.21
C TRP A 395 -21.66 1.37 -1.48
N ILE A 396 -22.18 0.14 -1.59
CA ILE A 396 -23.62 -0.08 -1.79
C ILE A 396 -24.42 0.48 -0.61
N TYR A 397 -23.92 0.33 0.62
CA TYR A 397 -24.54 0.96 1.80
C TYR A 397 -24.54 2.49 1.72
N LEU A 398 -23.42 3.12 1.33
CA LEU A 398 -23.37 4.58 1.18
C LEU A 398 -24.31 5.09 0.08
N PHE A 399 -24.39 4.37 -1.05
CA PHE A 399 -25.31 4.69 -2.14
C PHE A 399 -26.77 4.54 -1.71
N SER A 400 -27.11 3.48 -0.96
CA SER A 400 -28.48 3.30 -0.45
C SER A 400 -28.93 4.39 0.54
N LYS A 401 -27.96 5.11 1.13
CA LYS A 401 -28.21 6.25 2.03
C LYS A 401 -28.15 7.60 1.33
N GLY A 402 -27.79 7.66 0.04
CA GLY A 402 -27.49 8.93 -0.63
C GLY A 402 -26.42 9.75 0.12
N ALA A 403 -25.45 9.05 0.71
CA ALA A 403 -24.45 9.67 1.58
C ALA A 403 -23.45 10.51 0.77
N ALA A 404 -23.13 11.71 1.24
CA ALA A 404 -22.08 12.53 0.64
C ALA A 404 -20.71 12.03 1.06
N TYR A 405 -20.10 11.18 0.23
CA TYR A 405 -18.72 10.73 0.40
C TYR A 405 -17.72 11.78 -0.11
N ASN A 406 -16.45 11.55 0.18
CA ASN A 406 -15.37 12.45 -0.21
C ASN A 406 -15.20 12.47 -1.74
N PRO A 407 -15.22 13.65 -2.39
CA PRO A 407 -15.18 13.74 -3.85
C PRO A 407 -13.88 13.21 -4.47
N LEU A 408 -12.81 13.05 -3.69
CA LEU A 408 -11.54 12.51 -4.19
C LEU A 408 -11.65 11.06 -4.69
N TYR A 409 -12.66 10.29 -4.25
CA TYR A 409 -12.95 8.98 -4.81
C TYR A 409 -13.30 9.04 -6.30
N GLU A 410 -14.02 10.08 -6.73
CA GLU A 410 -14.37 10.29 -8.13
C GLU A 410 -13.20 10.82 -8.96
N ARG A 411 -12.16 11.34 -8.29
CA ARG A 411 -10.92 11.83 -8.90
C ARG A 411 -9.79 10.78 -8.89
N GLY A 412 -10.09 9.52 -8.56
CA GLY A 412 -9.16 8.40 -8.69
C GLY A 412 -8.32 8.10 -7.46
N ILE A 413 -8.57 8.78 -6.34
CA ILE A 413 -7.94 8.49 -5.03
C ILE A 413 -8.72 7.37 -4.33
N GLU A 414 -8.12 6.18 -4.22
CA GLU A 414 -8.75 5.02 -3.59
C GLU A 414 -8.69 5.08 -2.06
N ARG A 415 -7.62 5.66 -1.50
CA ARG A 415 -7.40 5.74 -0.06
C ARG A 415 -7.22 7.19 0.39
N ILE A 416 -8.30 7.74 0.94
CA ILE A 416 -8.28 9.06 1.59
C ILE A 416 -7.31 9.05 2.77
N GLY A 417 -6.34 9.97 2.73
CA GLY A 417 -5.28 10.12 3.73
C GLY A 417 -4.38 11.31 3.40
N CYS A 418 -3.11 11.21 3.77
CA CYS A 418 -2.12 12.25 3.51
C CYS A 418 -1.74 12.30 2.01
N PHE A 419 -1.61 13.49 1.41
CA PHE A 419 -1.36 13.65 -0.03
C PHE A 419 -0.05 13.01 -0.52
N MET A 420 0.94 12.88 0.35
CA MET A 420 2.28 12.34 0.05
C MET A 420 2.62 11.09 0.87
N CYS A 421 1.61 10.29 1.26
CA CYS A 421 1.84 9.13 2.10
C CYS A 421 2.78 8.11 1.40
N PRO A 422 3.90 7.69 2.03
CA PRO A 422 4.80 6.73 1.39
C PRO A 422 4.15 5.37 1.15
N ALA A 423 3.09 5.04 1.90
CA ALA A 423 2.33 3.80 1.74
C ALA A 423 1.26 3.84 0.63
N THR A 424 1.02 4.99 0.00
CA THR A 424 0.13 5.13 -1.16
C THR A 424 0.84 4.65 -2.43
N ASP A 425 0.13 3.97 -3.32
CA ASP A 425 0.68 3.46 -4.59
C ASP A 425 1.16 4.61 -5.49
N MET A 426 2.20 4.40 -6.31
CA MET A 426 2.78 5.42 -7.19
C MET A 426 1.79 5.93 -8.22
N ALA A 427 0.97 5.04 -8.77
CA ALA A 427 -0.10 5.42 -9.67
C ALA A 427 -1.04 6.46 -9.03
N GLU A 428 -1.33 6.32 -7.73
CA GLU A 428 -2.18 7.27 -6.99
C GLU A 428 -1.41 8.51 -6.55
N LEU A 429 -0.10 8.43 -6.25
CA LEU A 429 0.73 9.60 -5.98
C LEU A 429 0.85 10.54 -7.19
N ARG A 430 0.83 10.01 -8.42
CA ARG A 430 0.78 10.84 -9.64
C ARG A 430 -0.51 11.65 -9.71
N ILE A 431 -1.64 11.04 -9.40
CA ILE A 431 -2.93 11.73 -9.30
C ILE A 431 -2.86 12.78 -8.18
N SER A 432 -2.31 12.42 -7.01
CA SER A 432 -2.17 13.33 -5.87
C SER A 432 -1.40 14.62 -6.21
N ARG A 433 -0.38 14.57 -7.07
CA ARG A 433 0.37 15.75 -7.55
C ARG A 433 -0.50 16.76 -8.26
N GLU A 434 -1.43 16.27 -9.06
CA GLU A 434 -2.34 17.11 -9.85
C GLU A 434 -3.45 17.71 -8.99
N ILE A 435 -3.73 17.10 -7.83
CA ILE A 435 -4.81 17.49 -6.93
C ILE A 435 -4.33 18.45 -5.84
N SER A 436 -3.16 18.21 -5.24
CA SER A 436 -2.71 18.91 -4.03
C SER A 436 -1.67 19.99 -4.32
N ASP A 437 -2.01 21.24 -4.03
CA ASP A 437 -1.08 22.38 -4.14
C ASP A 437 0.16 22.23 -3.24
N GLU A 438 0.02 21.57 -2.09
CA GLU A 438 1.12 21.28 -1.15
C GLU A 438 2.14 20.28 -1.70
N TYR A 439 1.81 19.54 -2.77
CA TYR A 439 2.75 18.60 -3.37
C TYR A 439 3.98 19.32 -3.94
N ALA A 440 3.84 20.54 -4.46
CA ALA A 440 4.96 21.33 -4.95
C ALA A 440 6.00 21.62 -3.84
N ARG A 441 5.52 21.91 -2.62
CA ARG A 441 6.40 22.09 -1.44
C ARG A 441 7.13 20.79 -1.09
N TRP A 442 6.42 19.67 -1.16
CA TRP A 442 7.02 18.35 -0.92
C TRP A 442 8.08 17.98 -1.96
N GLN A 443 7.77 18.20 -3.24
CA GLN A 443 8.67 17.95 -4.36
C GLN A 443 9.97 18.75 -4.20
N LYS A 444 9.86 20.05 -3.90
CA LYS A 444 11.01 20.90 -3.64
C LYS A 444 11.88 20.38 -2.49
N TYR A 445 11.26 19.98 -1.38
CA TYR A 445 11.98 19.40 -0.26
C TYR A 445 12.75 18.12 -0.67
N LEU A 446 12.14 17.24 -1.47
CA LEU A 446 12.81 16.02 -1.94
C LEU A 446 14.01 16.34 -2.84
N GLU A 447 13.91 17.34 -3.70
CA GLU A 447 14.99 17.81 -4.57
C GLU A 447 16.16 18.37 -3.74
N ASP A 448 15.87 19.25 -2.79
CA ASP A 448 16.86 19.82 -1.87
C ASP A 448 17.54 18.71 -1.04
N TYR A 449 16.76 17.77 -0.51
CA TYR A 449 17.27 16.63 0.25
C TYR A 449 18.13 15.71 -0.62
N ALA A 450 17.71 15.42 -1.84
CA ALA A 450 18.45 14.59 -2.78
C ALA A 450 19.81 15.22 -3.12
N CYS A 451 19.82 16.52 -3.41
CA CYS A 451 21.05 17.28 -3.66
C CYS A 451 21.98 17.22 -2.44
N ALA A 452 21.48 17.54 -1.25
CA ALA A 452 22.27 17.56 -0.02
C ALA A 452 22.83 16.19 0.40
N LYS A 453 22.16 15.10 0.02
CA LYS A 453 22.54 13.71 0.38
C LYS A 453 23.12 12.92 -0.79
N GLY A 454 23.41 13.57 -1.93
CA GLY A 454 23.98 12.90 -3.11
C GLY A 454 23.11 11.76 -3.65
N LYS A 455 21.78 11.89 -3.57
CA LYS A 455 20.83 10.90 -4.11
C LYS A 455 20.76 11.00 -5.63
N SER A 456 20.62 9.85 -6.27
CA SER A 456 20.53 9.77 -7.73
C SER A 456 19.20 10.30 -8.25
N VAL A 457 19.17 10.71 -9.52
CA VAL A 457 17.94 11.18 -10.20
C VAL A 457 16.79 10.17 -10.12
N PRO A 458 17.01 8.84 -10.36
CA PRO A 458 15.95 7.84 -10.20
C PRO A 458 15.34 7.77 -8.79
N TRP A 459 16.05 8.26 -7.75
CA TRP A 459 15.54 8.25 -6.38
C TRP A 459 14.28 9.10 -6.22
N ILE A 460 14.20 10.23 -6.92
CA ILE A 460 12.99 11.06 -7.00
C ILE A 460 12.07 10.53 -8.08
N GLU A 461 12.55 10.40 -9.33
CA GLU A 461 11.68 10.11 -10.50
C GLU A 461 10.92 8.78 -10.38
N LYS A 462 11.49 7.79 -9.71
CA LYS A 462 10.88 6.47 -9.47
C LYS A 462 10.29 6.33 -8.06
N GLU A 463 10.15 7.43 -7.33
CA GLU A 463 9.61 7.49 -5.97
C GLU A 463 10.33 6.57 -4.95
N LEU A 464 11.63 6.36 -5.13
CA LEU A 464 12.40 5.41 -4.29
C LEU A 464 12.61 5.94 -2.88
N TRP A 465 12.45 7.25 -2.64
CA TRP A 465 12.39 7.85 -1.30
C TRP A 465 11.39 7.17 -0.36
N ARG A 466 10.39 6.48 -0.91
CA ARG A 466 9.39 5.68 -0.17
C ARG A 466 9.97 4.44 0.49
N TRP A 467 11.26 4.14 0.32
CA TRP A 467 11.93 3.03 0.98
C TRP A 467 13.31 3.45 1.49
N LYS A 468 13.64 3.08 2.74
CA LYS A 468 15.04 3.10 3.19
C LYS A 468 15.77 1.86 2.69
N ARG A 469 15.10 0.70 2.68
CA ARG A 469 15.52 -0.53 2.00
C ARG A 469 14.64 -0.79 0.78
N ILE A 470 15.16 -0.52 -0.41
CA ILE A 470 14.43 -0.78 -1.66
C ILE A 470 14.25 -2.30 -1.81
N PRO A 471 13.02 -2.83 -1.93
CA PRO A 471 12.77 -4.25 -2.09
C PRO A 471 13.32 -4.76 -3.43
N ASN A 472 13.84 -5.99 -3.48
CA ASN A 472 14.33 -6.60 -4.73
C ASN A 472 13.27 -6.57 -5.84
N SER A 473 12.00 -6.81 -5.50
CA SER A 473 10.91 -6.74 -6.48
C SER A 473 10.77 -5.35 -7.14
N VAL A 474 11.11 -4.28 -6.43
CA VAL A 474 11.14 -2.92 -6.98
C VAL A 474 12.40 -2.74 -7.84
N VAL A 475 13.56 -3.16 -7.34
CA VAL A 475 14.84 -3.11 -8.08
C VAL A 475 14.72 -3.86 -9.41
N ASP A 476 14.05 -5.01 -9.42
CA ASP A 476 13.83 -5.87 -10.59
C ASP A 476 13.00 -5.17 -11.68
N GLU A 477 12.15 -4.19 -11.34
CA GLU A 477 11.43 -3.38 -12.32
C GLU A 477 12.26 -2.24 -12.91
N LEU A 478 13.31 -1.79 -12.22
CA LEU A 478 14.15 -0.68 -12.67
C LEU A 478 14.99 -1.07 -13.88
N THR A 479 15.30 -0.08 -14.73
CA THR A 479 16.19 -0.29 -15.88
C THR A 479 17.63 -0.55 -15.40
N PRO A 480 18.49 -1.19 -16.23
CA PRO A 480 19.90 -1.34 -15.88
C PRO A 480 20.60 -0.02 -15.55
N GLY A 481 20.30 1.06 -16.29
CA GLY A 481 20.86 2.39 -16.02
C GLY A 481 20.37 3.00 -14.70
N ASP A 482 19.09 2.82 -14.36
CA ASP A 482 18.57 3.25 -13.06
C ASP A 482 19.32 2.56 -11.90
N ARG A 483 19.57 1.24 -12.02
CA ARG A 483 20.26 0.44 -10.99
C ARG A 483 21.70 0.90 -10.78
N GLU A 484 22.42 1.18 -11.87
CA GLU A 484 23.79 1.70 -11.83
C GLU A 484 23.84 3.04 -11.09
N LEU A 485 22.96 3.98 -11.46
CA LEU A 485 22.88 5.29 -10.81
C LEU A 485 22.54 5.22 -9.32
N ILE A 486 21.69 4.27 -8.90
CA ILE A 486 21.38 4.05 -7.49
C ILE A 486 22.60 3.50 -6.73
N SER A 487 23.36 2.59 -7.34
CA SER A 487 24.54 2.00 -6.71
C SER A 487 25.71 2.98 -6.55
N ALA A 488 25.77 4.01 -7.39
CA ALA A 488 26.84 4.99 -7.43
C ALA A 488 26.72 6.15 -6.41
N SER A 489 25.74 6.12 -5.49
CA SER A 489 25.48 7.23 -4.56
C SER A 489 26.71 7.60 -3.72
N SER A 490 27.00 8.90 -3.67
CA SER A 490 28.22 9.45 -3.08
C SER A 490 28.15 9.59 -1.56
N PRO A 491 29.30 9.54 -0.85
CA PRO A 491 29.34 9.73 0.61
C PRO A 491 28.92 11.15 1.01
N VAL A 492 28.16 11.22 2.12
CA VAL A 492 27.70 12.47 2.76
C VAL A 492 28.76 12.94 3.78
N PRO A 493 28.95 14.25 3.99
CA PRO A 493 30.00 14.75 4.90
C PRO A 493 29.90 14.22 6.34
N GLU A 494 31.05 13.92 6.94
CA GLU A 494 31.21 13.19 8.21
C GLU A 494 31.29 14.07 9.48
N ALA A 495 31.17 15.40 9.34
CA ALA A 495 31.56 16.33 10.41
C ALA A 495 30.47 16.55 11.47
N GLY A 496 30.87 16.51 12.74
CA GLY A 496 30.04 16.84 13.90
C GLY A 496 29.84 15.69 14.91
N PRO A 497 29.37 15.99 16.14
CA PRO A 497 29.08 14.98 17.14
C PRO A 497 27.93 14.06 16.69
N LEU A 498 28.08 12.75 16.93
CA LEU A 498 27.02 11.78 16.68
C LEU A 498 25.91 11.91 17.74
N GLU A 499 24.71 12.32 17.32
CA GLU A 499 23.51 12.43 18.15
C GLU A 499 22.45 11.45 17.67
N LEU A 500 21.63 10.92 18.58
CA LEU A 500 20.47 10.09 18.25
C LEU A 500 19.18 10.84 18.59
N LYS A 501 18.40 11.19 17.57
CA LYS A 501 17.02 11.67 17.72
C LYS A 501 16.07 10.52 17.50
N SER A 502 15.06 10.36 18.36
CA SER A 502 14.12 9.24 18.24
C SER A 502 12.70 9.61 18.63
N THR A 503 11.75 8.88 18.04
CA THR A 503 10.33 8.90 18.38
C THR A 503 9.82 7.47 18.51
N SER A 504 9.05 7.22 19.56
CA SER A 504 8.46 5.91 19.84
C SER A 504 6.95 5.95 19.65
N GLY A 505 6.37 4.82 19.22
CA GLY A 505 4.94 4.74 18.88
C GLY A 505 4.52 3.36 18.38
N TYR A 506 3.21 3.13 18.25
CA TYR A 506 2.67 1.93 17.63
C TYR A 506 2.74 2.04 16.11
N ASN A 507 3.19 0.99 15.43
CA ASN A 507 3.03 0.87 13.98
C ASN A 507 1.82 -0.03 13.69
N PRO A 508 0.69 0.49 13.17
CA PRO A 508 -0.49 -0.34 12.89
C PRO A 508 -0.26 -1.47 11.88
N CYS A 509 0.91 -1.45 11.21
CA CYS A 509 1.36 -2.38 10.18
C CYS A 509 2.44 -3.38 10.66
N VAL A 510 2.83 -3.41 11.93
CA VAL A 510 3.69 -4.45 12.51
C VAL A 510 3.30 -4.58 13.98
N GLU A 511 2.70 -5.70 14.41
CA GLU A 511 2.32 -5.87 15.82
C GLU A 511 3.52 -5.68 16.76
N GLY A 512 3.43 -4.71 17.67
CA GLY A 512 4.46 -4.41 18.68
C GLY A 512 4.70 -2.91 18.90
N LEU A 513 5.44 -2.58 19.96
CA LEU A 513 6.01 -1.24 20.11
C LEU A 513 7.12 -1.05 19.09
N SER A 514 7.18 0.15 18.50
CA SER A 514 8.28 0.50 17.61
C SER A 514 8.91 1.84 18.02
N MET A 515 10.21 1.97 17.82
CA MET A 515 10.91 3.24 17.88
C MET A 515 11.57 3.47 16.53
N GLU A 516 11.33 4.62 15.92
CA GLU A 516 12.14 5.10 14.82
C GLU A 516 13.08 6.18 15.36
N GLY A 517 14.35 6.07 15.02
CA GLY A 517 15.33 7.09 15.32
C GLY A 517 16.19 7.38 14.11
N ILE A 518 17.08 8.34 14.26
CA ILE A 518 18.08 8.71 13.27
C ILE A 518 19.31 9.26 13.98
N PHE A 519 20.47 8.75 13.57
CA PHE A 519 21.75 9.31 13.92
C PHE A 519 22.07 10.51 13.03
N SER A 520 22.69 11.54 13.61
CA SER A 520 22.96 12.83 12.94
C SER A 520 23.85 12.76 11.70
N ARG A 521 24.61 11.67 11.51
CA ARG A 521 25.52 11.45 10.38
C ARG A 521 25.56 9.98 9.94
N PRO A 522 26.07 9.68 8.74
CA PRO A 522 26.26 8.31 8.28
C PRO A 522 27.12 7.49 9.23
N LEU A 523 26.85 6.19 9.26
CA LEU A 523 27.44 5.23 10.17
C LEU A 523 28.47 4.34 9.46
N PRO A 524 29.63 4.06 10.09
CA PRO A 524 30.61 3.10 9.59
C PRO A 524 30.06 1.68 9.78
N MET A 525 29.30 1.19 8.80
CA MET A 525 28.46 -0.01 8.97
C MET A 525 29.24 -1.29 9.28
N GLU A 526 30.48 -1.46 8.81
CA GLU A 526 31.30 -2.61 9.21
C GLU A 526 31.53 -2.63 10.73
N ARG A 527 31.88 -1.46 11.30
CA ARG A 527 32.13 -1.32 12.74
C ARG A 527 30.83 -1.43 13.54
N VAL A 528 29.76 -0.80 13.06
CA VAL A 528 28.44 -0.87 13.70
C VAL A 528 27.94 -2.31 13.70
N ALA A 529 27.96 -3.01 12.57
CA ALA A 529 27.58 -4.41 12.48
C ALA A 529 28.42 -5.29 13.41
N ASN A 530 29.73 -5.06 13.50
CA ASN A 530 30.57 -5.78 14.44
C ASN A 530 30.14 -5.56 15.90
N LEU A 531 29.99 -4.30 16.35
CA LEU A 531 29.63 -4.02 17.76
C LEU A 531 28.16 -4.28 18.11
N LEU A 532 27.26 -4.35 17.13
CA LEU A 532 25.89 -4.79 17.37
C LEU A 532 25.82 -6.25 17.86
N ASN A 533 26.89 -7.05 17.66
CA ASN A 533 27.01 -8.38 18.28
C ASN A 533 27.04 -8.36 19.80
N ILE A 534 27.13 -7.20 20.46
CA ILE A 534 26.94 -7.13 21.91
C ILE A 534 25.49 -7.46 22.30
N ILE A 535 24.53 -7.16 21.42
CA ILE A 535 23.08 -7.26 21.66
C ILE A 535 22.53 -8.63 21.23
N GLY A 536 23.11 -9.24 20.21
CA GLY A 536 22.66 -10.51 19.62
C GLY A 536 23.33 -10.78 18.27
N GLU A 537 22.98 -11.87 17.62
CA GLU A 537 23.51 -12.22 16.30
C GLU A 537 23.11 -11.18 15.24
N VAL A 538 24.10 -10.72 14.47
CA VAL A 538 23.93 -9.65 13.48
C VAL A 538 23.87 -10.23 12.07
N THR A 539 22.86 -9.82 11.32
CA THR A 539 22.79 -10.04 9.86
C THR A 539 22.98 -8.72 9.12
N THR A 540 23.64 -8.76 7.97
CA THR A 540 23.88 -7.57 7.14
C THR A 540 23.26 -7.73 5.74
N SER A 541 22.89 -6.62 5.12
CA SER A 541 22.47 -6.62 3.72
C SER A 541 23.65 -6.92 2.78
N PRO A 542 23.42 -7.44 1.56
CA PRO A 542 24.50 -7.77 0.61
C PRO A 542 25.43 -6.61 0.26
N ASP A 543 24.92 -5.38 0.31
CA ASP A 543 25.68 -4.14 0.08
C ASP A 543 26.35 -3.58 1.35
N GLY A 544 26.18 -4.24 2.50
CA GLY A 544 26.74 -3.84 3.80
C GLY A 544 26.11 -2.59 4.41
N ASN A 545 25.07 -1.99 3.80
CA ASN A 545 24.49 -0.73 4.24
C ASN A 545 23.45 -0.86 5.36
N ILE A 546 23.02 -2.08 5.68
CA ILE A 546 22.01 -2.36 6.71
C ILE A 546 22.54 -3.45 7.64
N ALA A 547 22.36 -3.24 8.95
CA ALA A 547 22.61 -4.25 9.97
C ALA A 547 21.34 -4.51 10.79
N GLU A 548 21.02 -5.79 11.01
CA GLU A 548 19.84 -6.23 11.77
C GLU A 548 20.25 -7.14 12.92
N VAL A 549 19.75 -6.86 14.13
CA VAL A 549 20.00 -7.65 15.36
C VAL A 549 18.81 -7.58 16.29
N SER A 550 18.29 -8.71 16.80
CA SER A 550 17.27 -8.72 17.86
C SER A 550 16.07 -7.77 17.62
N SER A 551 15.59 -7.69 16.37
CA SER A 551 14.54 -6.76 15.91
C SER A 551 14.90 -5.26 15.94
N ILE A 552 16.18 -4.94 15.90
CA ILE A 552 16.77 -3.63 15.66
C ILE A 552 17.31 -3.61 14.24
N THR A 553 17.00 -2.58 13.46
CA THR A 553 17.53 -2.35 12.13
C THR A 553 18.25 -1.02 12.11
N VAL A 554 19.50 -1.01 11.65
CA VAL A 554 20.34 0.19 11.54
C VAL A 554 20.71 0.39 10.08
N PHE A 555 20.48 1.61 9.56
CA PHE A 555 20.81 1.99 8.20
C PHE A 555 22.07 2.86 8.18
N ARG A 556 22.90 2.70 7.15
CA ARG A 556 24.12 3.49 6.93
C ARG A 556 23.89 4.99 7.02
N GLU A 557 22.76 5.48 6.55
CA GLU A 557 22.46 6.92 6.55
C GLU A 557 22.16 7.49 7.93
N GLY A 558 22.09 6.64 8.97
CA GLY A 558 21.75 7.03 10.33
C GLY A 558 20.35 6.57 10.80
N PRO A 559 19.32 6.38 9.96
CA PRO A 559 18.02 5.89 10.44
C PRO A 559 18.16 4.57 11.22
N VAL A 560 17.33 4.42 12.25
CA VAL A 560 17.21 3.18 13.02
C VAL A 560 15.76 2.85 13.31
N MET A 561 15.48 1.56 13.43
CA MET A 561 14.17 1.04 13.77
C MET A 561 14.32 -0.03 14.84
N ILE A 562 13.54 0.06 15.91
CA ILE A 562 13.49 -0.95 16.96
C ILE A 562 12.08 -1.46 17.05
N LYS A 563 11.89 -2.78 17.10
CA LYS A 563 10.62 -3.42 17.45
C LYS A 563 10.76 -4.14 18.79
N ALA A 564 9.75 -3.99 19.63
CA ALA A 564 9.68 -4.57 20.97
C ALA A 564 8.24 -4.99 21.32
N ARG A 565 8.10 -5.91 22.27
CA ARG A 565 6.81 -6.40 22.78
C ARG A 565 6.22 -5.43 23.80
N ASP A 566 7.08 -4.83 24.63
CA ASP A 566 6.72 -3.91 25.70
C ASP A 566 7.74 -2.77 25.88
N GLU A 567 7.40 -1.80 26.73
CA GLU A 567 8.16 -0.55 26.87
C GLU A 567 9.52 -0.78 27.55
N GLN A 568 9.62 -1.78 28.42
CA GLN A 568 10.85 -2.13 29.11
C GLN A 568 11.86 -2.74 28.14
N GLU A 569 11.41 -3.66 27.27
CA GLU A 569 12.20 -4.20 26.18
C GLU A 569 12.63 -3.09 25.21
N LEU A 570 11.73 -2.16 24.87
CA LEU A 570 12.03 -1.04 23.98
C LEU A 570 13.15 -0.15 24.54
N LYS A 571 13.04 0.25 25.82
CA LYS A 571 14.06 1.07 26.51
C LYS A 571 15.41 0.35 26.56
N LYS A 572 15.41 -0.95 26.90
CA LYS A 572 16.64 -1.77 26.94
C LYS A 572 17.30 -1.86 25.57
N LYS A 573 16.54 -2.13 24.51
CA LYS A 573 17.06 -2.19 23.12
C LYS A 573 17.57 -0.83 22.66
N ALA A 574 16.86 0.26 22.97
CA ALA A 574 17.27 1.61 22.61
C ALA A 574 18.59 2.02 23.28
N ALA A 575 18.74 1.73 24.58
CA ALA A 575 19.99 1.98 25.32
C ALA A 575 21.15 1.15 24.74
N GLY A 576 20.93 -0.16 24.54
CA GLY A 576 21.94 -1.05 23.96
C GLY A 576 22.38 -0.63 22.55
N LEU A 577 21.42 -0.25 21.69
CA LEU A 577 21.70 0.28 20.35
C LEU A 577 22.54 1.55 20.43
N ARG A 578 22.10 2.54 21.24
CA ARG A 578 22.81 3.81 21.40
C ARG A 578 24.26 3.58 21.83
N GLU A 579 24.47 2.72 22.82
CA GLU A 579 25.83 2.40 23.27
C GLU A 579 26.65 1.69 22.21
N ALA A 580 26.10 0.69 21.53
CA ALA A 580 26.81 -0.06 20.50
C ALA A 580 27.24 0.85 19.34
N VAL A 581 26.35 1.73 18.86
CA VAL A 581 26.68 2.66 17.77
C VAL A 581 27.66 3.73 18.22
N LEU A 582 27.46 4.37 19.37
CA LEU A 582 28.41 5.38 19.87
C LEU A 582 29.81 4.78 20.06
N ARG A 583 29.92 3.55 20.56
CA ARG A 583 31.20 2.84 20.64
C ARG A 583 31.76 2.50 19.28
N ALA A 584 30.92 2.15 18.29
CA ALA A 584 31.41 1.84 16.96
C ALA A 584 32.03 3.07 16.30
N VAL A 585 31.46 4.24 16.56
CA VAL A 585 31.83 5.50 15.90
C VAL A 585 32.93 6.25 16.65
N ASP A 586 32.80 6.41 17.97
CA ASP A 586 33.64 7.30 18.78
C ASP A 586 34.63 6.51 19.67
N CYS A 587 34.96 5.25 19.34
CA CYS A 587 35.90 4.43 20.14
C CYS A 587 37.28 5.08 20.24
N ALA A 588 37.70 5.40 21.48
CA ALA A 588 39.03 5.91 21.78
C ALA A 588 40.09 4.82 22.06
N GLY A 589 39.75 3.53 21.94
CA GLY A 589 40.74 2.45 22.15
C GLY A 589 41.15 2.16 23.59
N CYS A 590 40.43 2.64 24.60
CA CYS A 590 40.84 2.53 26.01
C CYS A 590 40.87 1.11 26.63
N GLY A 591 40.34 0.09 25.96
CA GLY A 591 40.38 -1.30 26.43
C GLY A 591 39.48 -1.67 27.63
N ILE A 592 38.77 -0.73 28.27
CA ILE A 592 37.93 -0.98 29.47
C ILE A 592 36.92 -2.12 29.25
N CYS A 593 36.33 -2.18 28.06
CA CYS A 593 35.35 -3.22 27.73
C CYS A 593 35.97 -4.60 27.60
N VAL A 594 37.24 -4.73 27.17
CA VAL A 594 37.96 -6.00 27.04
C VAL A 594 38.07 -6.69 28.39
N GLY A 595 38.44 -5.94 29.44
CA GLY A 595 38.55 -6.46 30.80
C GLY A 595 37.23 -6.92 31.42
N ARG A 596 36.08 -6.55 30.85
CA ARG A 596 34.75 -7.01 31.29
C ARG A 596 34.26 -8.26 30.55
N CYS A 597 34.98 -8.71 29.52
CA CYS A 597 34.54 -9.81 28.69
C CYS A 597 35.10 -11.14 29.20
N GLU A 598 34.32 -11.83 30.02
CA GLU A 598 34.68 -13.16 30.54
C GLU A 598 34.85 -14.20 29.42
N ALA A 599 34.15 -14.03 28.29
CA ALA A 599 34.27 -14.89 27.12
C ALA A 599 35.54 -14.61 26.28
N ASN A 600 36.36 -13.60 26.63
CA ASN A 600 37.52 -13.17 25.86
C ASN A 600 37.22 -12.92 24.37
N ALA A 601 36.02 -12.40 24.09
CA ALA A 601 35.51 -12.16 22.74
C ALA A 601 35.84 -10.76 22.20
N LEU A 602 36.41 -9.86 23.02
CA LEU A 602 36.79 -8.51 22.60
C LEU A 602 38.30 -8.43 22.37
N GLN A 603 38.69 -7.91 21.22
CA GLN A 603 40.08 -7.64 20.84
C GLN A 603 40.28 -6.13 20.72
N LEU A 604 41.48 -5.66 21.05
CA LEU A 604 41.85 -4.25 20.95
C LEU A 604 43.03 -4.11 19.98
N ASP A 605 42.79 -3.46 18.84
CA ASP A 605 43.80 -3.05 17.87
C ASP A 605 43.47 -1.62 17.40
N GLY A 606 43.95 -0.64 18.18
CA GLY A 606 43.54 0.77 18.07
C GLY A 606 42.10 1.04 18.55
N GLN A 607 41.12 0.29 18.05
CA GLN A 607 39.73 0.32 18.48
C GLN A 607 39.25 -1.09 18.82
N VAL A 608 38.19 -1.19 19.62
CA VAL A 608 37.64 -2.50 20.00
C VAL A 608 36.94 -3.18 18.82
N ARG A 609 37.14 -4.50 18.69
CA ARG A 609 36.46 -5.39 17.74
C ARG A 609 36.00 -6.66 18.46
N ILE A 610 34.87 -7.21 18.03
CA ILE A 610 34.27 -8.45 18.54
C ILE A 610 34.67 -9.62 17.65
N ASP A 611 35.25 -10.65 18.27
CA ASP A 611 35.35 -12.00 17.73
C ASP A 611 33.98 -12.67 17.87
N VAL A 612 33.22 -12.68 16.77
CA VAL A 612 31.82 -13.13 16.73
C VAL A 612 31.70 -14.60 17.15
N ALA A 613 32.69 -15.44 16.86
CA ALA A 613 32.67 -16.85 17.21
C ALA A 613 32.77 -17.11 18.73
N LYS A 614 33.27 -16.14 19.50
CA LYS A 614 33.42 -16.23 20.97
C LYS A 614 32.37 -15.45 21.73
N CYS A 615 31.66 -14.53 21.07
CA CYS A 615 30.73 -13.63 21.74
C CYS A 615 29.48 -14.39 22.21
N THR A 616 29.12 -14.24 23.49
CA THR A 616 27.90 -14.83 24.06
C THR A 616 26.73 -13.85 24.08
N HIS A 617 26.88 -12.66 23.50
CA HIS A 617 25.85 -11.60 23.45
C HIS A 617 25.32 -11.19 24.84
N CYS A 618 26.11 -11.37 25.91
CA CYS A 618 25.66 -11.15 27.29
C CYS A 618 25.48 -9.67 27.67
N GLY A 619 26.02 -8.74 26.87
CA GLY A 619 25.96 -7.30 27.14
C GLY A 619 26.84 -6.81 28.29
N ALA A 620 27.61 -7.67 28.98
CA ALA A 620 28.41 -7.28 30.15
C ALA A 620 29.46 -6.20 29.85
N CYS A 621 29.87 -6.06 28.59
CA CYS A 621 30.79 -5.01 28.16
C CYS A 621 30.11 -3.62 28.05
N LEU A 622 28.77 -3.52 28.07
CA LEU A 622 27.96 -2.27 28.05
C LEU A 622 27.95 -1.52 29.40
N GLY A 623 29.13 -1.29 29.99
CA GLY A 623 29.30 -0.44 31.17
C GLY A 623 29.98 0.90 30.84
N PRO A 624 30.43 1.68 31.84
CA PRO A 624 31.05 3.01 31.63
C PRO A 624 32.06 3.01 30.48
N CYS A 625 31.83 3.87 29.50
CA CYS A 625 32.65 4.01 28.30
C CYS A 625 32.90 5.50 28.03
N PRO A 626 34.15 5.94 27.85
CA PRO A 626 34.48 7.32 27.50
C PRO A 626 33.70 7.83 26.27
N ALA A 627 33.58 7.01 25.24
CA ALA A 627 32.85 7.32 24.00
C ALA A 627 31.34 7.57 24.21
N VAL A 628 30.79 7.12 25.34
CA VAL A 628 29.37 7.27 25.69
C VAL A 628 29.18 8.37 26.74
N ARG A 629 30.03 8.42 27.78
CA ARG A 629 29.90 9.34 28.92
C ARG A 629 30.30 10.79 28.65
N PHE A 630 31.24 11.05 27.74
CA PHE A 630 31.63 12.44 27.43
C PHE A 630 30.50 13.26 26.76
N LYS A 631 29.40 12.62 26.35
CA LYS A 631 28.19 13.26 25.83
C LYS A 631 27.04 13.36 26.84
N GLU A 632 27.24 12.95 28.10
CA GLU A 632 26.24 13.09 29.18
C GLU A 632 26.38 14.45 29.92
N ASN A 633 27.51 15.16 29.77
CA ASN A 633 27.87 16.33 30.60
C ASN A 633 27.49 17.73 30.05
N ASP A 634 26.51 17.85 29.14
CA ASP A 634 25.92 19.17 28.81
C ASP A 634 24.70 19.51 29.69
N LEU A 635 24.47 18.77 30.78
CA LEU A 635 23.46 19.08 31.80
C LEU A 635 24.00 18.72 33.18
N ASP A 636 24.87 19.59 33.72
CA ASP A 636 24.97 19.94 35.15
C ASP A 636 26.20 20.85 35.38
N ILE A 637 26.10 22.11 34.95
CA ILE A 637 26.67 23.30 35.63
C ILE A 637 25.63 24.41 35.57
#